data_AF-A0A9N9PUV2-F1
#
_entry.id   AF-A0A9N9PUV2-F1
#
_cell.length_a   1.000
_cell.length_b   1.000
_cell.length_c   1.000
_cell.angle_alpha   90.00
_cell.angle_beta   90.00
_cell.angle_gamma   90.00
#
_symmetry.space_group_name_H-M   'P 1'
#
loop_
_entity.id
_entity.type
_entity.pdbx_description
1 polymer ?
#
loop_
_entity_poly.entity_id
_entity_poly.type
_entity_poly.pdbx_seq_one_letter_code
_entity_poly.pdbx_strand_id
1 'polypeptide(L)'
;MDSTNENSSNSVVNGGAANGLPNDGTGVVKLDPWLEPFSDSLRERYSKVQKWIKTIDETEGGLEKFSRGTEKFGFNIDKDNNITYREWAPNATQAFLIGDFNDWSRESHPMKKDPFGVFEVIIPAKDGKPAIEHKAKIKISMITPSGERIERIPAWIKYVTQDLAVSPVYDARFWNPPESERYVFKHPRPKKPESARVYEAHVGISSPELRVSTYKEFTKNMLPRIQHLGYNIIQLMAIMEHAYYASFGYQINSFFAASSRYGTPDDLKELIDTAHGMGITVLLDVVHSHASKNVLDGLNEFDGTDACYFHSGPKGNHELWDSRLFNYDSHEVLRFLLSNLRFWMDEYKFDGFRFDGVTSMLYTHHGIGTGFSGGYHEYFGPSVDDGGIVYLMLANEMLHQLYPEVITIAEDVSGMPALCISLSLGGVGFDYRLAMAIPDMWIKILKEKKDDEWDLSNIAFTMTNRRHGEKTIAYCESHDQALVGDKSIMMYLCDAEMYTNMSKLTPLTPIIERGMALHKMIRLLTHALGGEGYLNFQGNEFGHPEWLDFPRAGNDNSFWYARRQFNLTEDHDLRYRFLNEFDAGMNKAEAKYGWLHSPQAYISLKNESDKVIVFERAGLVFAFNFHPTESFPDYRIGIEQAGTYRVILNSDSNEYGGFERIDSGTRFFTTDLPWNGRKNFTQVYLPTRTVVSAFQASRSAFRPAVSTGLRASGARFASDSALHGKIHQVIGAVVDVKFDTDKLPPILNALETDNGGQKLVLEVAQHLGQNVVRTIAMDGTEGLVRGHRATDTGNPIMVPVGPGTLGRIMNVTGDPIDERGPIKHTKKLPIHADAPPFTDQSTAAEVLVTGIKVVDLLAPYARGGKIGLFGGAGVGKTVFIQELINNIAKAHGGYSVFTGVGERTREGNDLYHEMQETKVIQLDGESKVALVFGQMNEPPGARARVALTGLTIAEYFRDEEGQDVLLFIDNIFRFTQAGSEVSALLGRIPSAVGYQPTLAVDMGLMQERITTTNKGSITSVQAVYVPADDLTDPAPATTFAHLDATTVLSRGISELGIYPAVDPLDSKSLKGVLVDLKDTIRSFKAIMNGEGDDLPEGAFYMVGDINAARAKGEKILADLEKDN
;
A
#
# COMPACT_ATOMS: atom_id res chain seq x y z
N MET A 1 17.47 22.93 4.53
CA MET A 1 16.79 22.08 5.52
C MET A 1 16.82 22.83 6.84
N ASP A 2 15.82 22.67 7.69
CA ASP A 2 15.99 23.09 9.09
C ASP A 2 17.15 22.26 9.66
N SER A 3 18.29 22.91 9.91
CA SER A 3 19.51 22.24 10.37
C SER A 3 19.37 21.65 11.78
N THR A 4 18.22 21.81 12.43
CA THR A 4 17.99 21.35 13.80
C THR A 4 18.19 19.84 13.97
N ASN A 5 17.70 19.00 13.04
CA ASN A 5 17.93 17.54 13.09
C ASN A 5 19.40 17.21 12.76
N GLU A 6 19.94 17.80 11.70
CA GLU A 6 21.35 17.58 11.27
C GLU A 6 22.39 18.01 12.31
N ASN A 7 22.07 19.03 13.12
CA ASN A 7 22.94 19.54 14.18
C ASN A 7 22.71 18.83 15.53
N SER A 8 21.75 17.92 15.63
CA SER A 8 21.44 17.16 16.85
C SER A 8 22.15 15.81 16.82
N SER A 9 22.47 15.26 17.99
CA SER A 9 23.15 13.97 18.08
C SER A 9 22.15 12.81 18.03
N ASN A 10 22.48 11.75 17.28
CA ASN A 10 21.88 10.42 17.46
C ASN A 10 22.44 9.74 18.73
N SER A 11 22.59 10.51 19.81
CA SER A 11 22.95 10.01 21.12
C SER A 11 22.25 10.83 22.19
N VAL A 12 21.69 10.15 23.18
CA VAL A 12 21.11 10.73 24.40
C VAL A 12 22.12 10.92 25.52
N VAL A 13 23.31 10.32 25.39
CA VAL A 13 24.41 10.34 26.37
C VAL A 13 25.50 11.33 25.97
N ASN A 14 25.81 11.43 24.67
CA ASN A 14 26.90 12.24 24.13
C ASN A 14 26.38 13.24 23.10
N GLY A 15 26.26 14.51 23.51
CA GLY A 15 25.61 15.56 22.72
C GLY A 15 24.18 15.78 23.18
N GLY A 16 23.80 17.04 23.32
CA GLY A 16 22.44 17.43 23.70
C GLY A 16 21.62 17.78 22.48
N ALA A 17 20.28 17.85 22.66
CA ALA A 17 19.41 18.50 21.71
C ALA A 17 19.98 19.87 21.29
N ALA A 18 19.76 20.28 20.04
CA ALA A 18 20.20 21.59 19.55
C ALA A 18 19.82 22.74 20.53
N ASN A 19 20.74 23.69 20.74
CA ASN A 19 20.67 24.71 21.80
C ASN A 19 19.26 25.28 22.04
N GLY A 20 18.72 25.03 23.25
CA GLY A 20 17.44 25.56 23.72
C GLY A 20 16.23 24.62 23.57
N LEU A 21 16.43 23.37 23.17
CA LEU A 21 15.36 22.36 23.08
C LEU A 21 15.23 21.49 24.35
N PRO A 22 14.01 21.04 24.72
CA PRO A 22 13.81 20.10 25.83
C PRO A 22 14.53 18.77 25.59
N ASN A 23 15.24 18.28 26.60
CA ASN A 23 15.90 16.97 26.61
C ASN A 23 15.07 15.92 27.38
N ASP A 24 13.75 15.93 27.17
CA ASP A 24 12.78 15.02 27.80
C ASP A 24 12.07 14.11 26.76
N GLY A 25 12.56 14.11 25.52
CA GLY A 25 11.93 13.40 24.39
C GLY A 25 10.91 14.24 23.60
N THR A 26 10.65 15.50 24.00
CA THR A 26 9.69 16.37 23.28
C THR A 26 10.35 17.38 22.33
N GLY A 27 11.67 17.32 22.15
CA GLY A 27 12.40 18.22 21.24
C GLY A 27 11.87 18.20 19.79
N VAL A 28 11.36 17.06 19.34
CA VAL A 28 10.76 16.85 18.02
C VAL A 28 9.47 17.66 17.81
N VAL A 29 8.76 18.07 18.87
CA VAL A 29 7.56 18.92 18.78
C VAL A 29 7.87 20.28 18.14
N LYS A 30 9.12 20.77 18.26
CA LYS A 30 9.52 22.01 17.58
C LYS A 30 9.63 21.83 16.06
N LEU A 31 10.02 20.63 15.61
CA LEU A 31 10.09 20.28 14.18
C LEU A 31 8.70 20.01 13.62
N ASP A 32 7.85 19.35 14.42
CA ASP A 32 6.49 18.98 14.06
C ASP A 32 5.51 19.27 15.21
N PRO A 33 4.92 20.48 15.25
CA PRO A 33 4.00 20.88 16.31
C PRO A 33 2.75 20.00 16.46
N TRP A 34 2.39 19.22 15.44
CA TRP A 34 1.25 18.29 15.51
C TRP A 34 1.52 17.11 16.46
N LEU A 35 2.76 16.93 16.92
CA LEU A 35 3.12 15.97 17.97
C LEU A 35 2.80 16.46 19.38
N GLU A 36 2.50 17.75 19.58
CA GLU A 36 2.25 18.33 20.91
C GLU A 36 1.21 17.55 21.74
N PRO A 37 0.05 17.11 21.18
CA PRO A 37 -0.94 16.32 21.91
C PRO A 37 -0.43 14.95 22.40
N PHE A 38 0.67 14.46 21.83
CA PHE A 38 1.26 13.15 22.12
C PHE A 38 2.57 13.26 22.92
N SER A 39 2.85 14.44 23.48
CA SER A 39 4.06 14.71 24.26
C SER A 39 4.26 13.74 25.41
N ASP A 40 3.19 13.28 26.06
CA ASP A 40 3.29 12.32 27.16
C ASP A 40 3.76 10.94 26.69
N SER A 41 3.24 10.44 25.56
CA SER A 41 3.72 9.21 24.93
C SER A 41 5.20 9.32 24.53
N LEU A 42 5.62 10.48 23.99
CA LEU A 42 7.02 10.75 23.66
C LEU A 42 7.92 10.73 24.91
N ARG A 43 7.52 11.42 25.98
CA ARG A 43 8.25 11.42 27.27
C ARG A 43 8.34 10.03 27.87
N GLU A 44 7.26 9.25 27.81
CA GLU A 44 7.22 7.89 28.33
C GLU A 44 8.23 6.99 27.60
N ARG A 45 8.20 6.99 26.25
CA ARG A 45 9.15 6.23 25.42
C ARG A 45 10.59 6.64 25.71
N TYR A 46 10.86 7.94 25.72
CA TYR A 46 12.19 8.47 26.04
C TYR A 46 12.66 8.02 27.43
N SER A 47 11.78 8.10 28.44
CA SER A 47 12.07 7.66 29.80
C SER A 47 12.35 6.15 29.89
N LYS A 48 11.65 5.32 29.11
CA LYS A 48 11.89 3.87 29.02
C LYS A 48 13.29 3.58 28.46
N VAL A 49 13.70 4.29 27.40
CA VAL A 49 15.05 4.15 26.82
C VAL A 49 16.11 4.57 27.83
N GLN A 50 15.97 5.73 28.48
CA GLN A 50 16.90 6.19 29.52
C GLN A 50 17.04 5.18 30.66
N LYS A 51 15.93 4.57 31.09
CA LYS A 51 15.93 3.53 32.12
C LYS A 51 16.71 2.30 31.68
N TRP A 52 16.56 1.85 30.44
CA TRP A 52 17.33 0.73 29.90
C TRP A 52 18.82 1.05 29.80
N ILE A 53 19.18 2.21 29.25
CA ILE A 53 20.59 2.66 29.17
C ILE A 53 21.22 2.67 30.56
N LYS A 54 20.56 3.30 31.53
CA LYS A 54 21.03 3.33 32.92
C LYS A 54 21.19 1.92 33.51
N THR A 55 20.21 1.04 33.28
CA THR A 55 20.26 -0.34 33.76
C THR A 55 21.50 -1.05 33.19
N ILE A 56 21.71 -0.96 31.87
CA ILE A 56 22.85 -1.56 31.17
C ILE A 56 24.19 -0.97 31.63
N ASP A 57 24.24 0.35 31.88
CA ASP A 57 25.43 1.00 32.46
C ASP A 57 25.77 0.42 33.83
N GLU A 58 24.77 0.27 34.71
CA GLU A 58 24.93 -0.22 36.08
C GLU A 58 25.26 -1.74 36.13
N THR A 59 24.64 -2.56 35.27
CA THR A 59 24.78 -4.03 35.33
C THR A 59 25.87 -4.59 34.42
N GLU A 60 26.14 -3.96 33.28
CA GLU A 60 26.98 -4.50 32.21
C GLU A 60 28.15 -3.57 31.83
N GLY A 61 28.19 -2.35 32.37
CA GLY A 61 29.22 -1.36 32.10
C GLY A 61 29.04 -0.63 30.76
N GLY A 62 27.80 -0.55 30.29
CA GLY A 62 27.33 0.28 29.18
C GLY A 62 27.11 -0.45 27.86
N LEU A 63 26.42 0.22 26.92
CA LEU A 63 25.98 -0.35 25.63
C LEU A 63 27.15 -0.94 24.82
N GLU A 64 28.33 -0.32 24.91
CA GLU A 64 29.55 -0.84 24.30
C GLU A 64 29.88 -2.24 24.80
N LYS A 65 30.02 -2.44 26.12
CA LYS A 65 30.36 -3.76 26.68
C LYS A 65 29.22 -4.75 26.55
N PHE A 66 27.98 -4.27 26.67
CA PHE A 66 26.79 -5.10 26.58
C PHE A 66 26.63 -5.77 25.22
N SER A 67 26.95 -5.03 24.14
CA SER A 67 26.90 -5.51 22.76
C SER A 67 28.07 -6.42 22.36
N ARG A 68 29.08 -6.63 23.23
CA ARG A 68 30.14 -7.64 23.03
C ARG A 68 29.67 -9.03 23.47
N GLY A 69 28.39 -9.35 23.33
CA GLY A 69 27.82 -10.63 23.76
C GLY A 69 28.51 -11.82 23.10
N THR A 70 28.97 -11.70 21.86
CA THR A 70 29.70 -12.75 21.14
C THR A 70 31.07 -13.09 21.73
N GLU A 71 31.66 -12.21 22.54
CA GLU A 71 32.91 -12.47 23.29
C GLU A 71 32.64 -13.29 24.58
N LYS A 72 31.37 -13.40 24.98
CA LYS A 72 30.93 -14.15 26.17
C LYS A 72 30.16 -15.42 25.78
N PHE A 73 29.15 -15.29 24.94
CA PHE A 73 28.23 -16.32 24.47
C PHE A 73 28.72 -16.99 23.18
N GLY A 74 28.21 -18.19 22.91
CA GLY A 74 28.73 -19.04 21.86
C GLY A 74 30.12 -19.56 22.19
N PHE A 75 30.90 -19.89 21.16
CA PHE A 75 32.23 -20.47 21.32
C PHE A 75 33.32 -19.40 21.30
N ASN A 76 34.11 -19.34 22.36
CA ASN A 76 35.22 -18.42 22.53
C ASN A 76 36.49 -19.20 22.87
N ILE A 77 37.61 -18.82 22.24
CA ILE A 77 38.90 -19.51 22.41
C ILE A 77 39.85 -18.57 23.13
N ASP A 78 40.46 -19.05 24.21
CA ASP A 78 41.45 -18.27 24.95
C ASP A 78 42.87 -18.43 24.36
N LYS A 79 43.82 -17.68 24.93
CA LYS A 79 45.23 -17.70 24.54
C LYS A 79 45.92 -19.06 24.73
N ASP A 80 45.37 -19.91 25.58
CA ASP A 80 45.87 -21.25 25.91
C ASP A 80 45.16 -22.33 25.07
N ASN A 81 44.37 -21.92 24.06
CA ASN A 81 43.56 -22.73 23.17
C ASN A 81 42.43 -23.52 23.86
N ASN A 82 42.03 -23.15 25.08
CA ASN A 82 40.82 -23.69 25.68
C ASN A 82 39.59 -23.07 25.02
N ILE A 83 38.53 -23.87 24.88
CA ILE A 83 37.27 -23.44 24.29
C ILE A 83 36.24 -23.26 25.40
N THR A 84 35.78 -22.03 25.60
CA THR A 84 34.63 -21.73 26.45
C THR A 84 33.38 -21.66 25.59
N TYR A 85 32.37 -22.46 25.93
CA TYR A 85 31.05 -22.39 25.32
C TYR A 85 30.01 -21.94 26.35
N ARG A 86 29.28 -20.86 26.03
CA ARG A 86 28.17 -20.36 26.87
C ARG A 86 26.88 -20.23 26.07
N GLU A 87 25.77 -20.56 26.71
CA GLU A 87 24.45 -20.55 26.08
C GLU A 87 23.34 -20.21 27.08
N TRP A 88 22.36 -19.41 26.66
CA TRP A 88 21.22 -19.05 27.50
C TRP A 88 20.03 -19.97 27.24
N ALA A 89 19.62 -20.72 28.27
CA ALA A 89 18.52 -21.68 28.19
C ALA A 89 17.83 -21.83 29.57
N PRO A 90 17.09 -20.82 30.03
CA PRO A 90 16.65 -20.73 31.41
C PRO A 90 15.70 -21.86 31.83
N ASN A 91 14.89 -22.43 30.94
CA ASN A 91 14.01 -23.55 31.27
C ASN A 91 14.75 -24.90 31.40
N ALA A 92 15.87 -25.09 30.70
CA ALA A 92 16.61 -26.36 30.74
C ALA A 92 17.16 -26.64 32.15
N THR A 93 17.05 -27.88 32.60
CA THR A 93 17.55 -28.32 33.92
C THR A 93 19.02 -28.75 33.85
N GLN A 94 19.41 -29.37 32.74
CA GLN A 94 20.78 -29.78 32.43
C GLN A 94 21.07 -29.49 30.96
N ALA A 95 22.34 -29.24 30.64
CA ALA A 95 22.81 -29.09 29.27
C ALA A 95 24.17 -29.76 29.08
N PHE A 96 24.44 -30.22 27.87
CA PHE A 96 25.65 -30.92 27.47
C PHE A 96 26.07 -30.44 26.08
N LEU A 97 27.37 -30.22 25.89
CA LEU A 97 27.92 -29.94 24.56
C LEU A 97 28.26 -31.26 23.85
N ILE A 98 27.73 -31.47 22.65
CA ILE A 98 27.90 -32.70 21.87
C ILE A 98 28.41 -32.39 20.48
N GLY A 99 29.09 -33.33 19.84
CA GLY A 99 29.52 -33.19 18.46
C GLY A 99 30.53 -34.25 18.04
N ASP A 100 31.14 -34.06 16.86
CA ASP A 100 32.12 -35.00 16.32
C ASP A 100 33.32 -35.18 17.27
N PHE A 101 33.71 -34.13 17.99
CA PHE A 101 34.86 -34.13 18.90
C PHE A 101 34.71 -35.07 20.11
N ASN A 102 33.49 -35.51 20.44
CA ASN A 102 33.21 -36.38 21.57
C ASN A 102 32.32 -37.57 21.19
N ASP A 103 32.37 -37.99 19.92
CA ASP A 103 31.59 -39.09 19.36
C ASP A 103 30.08 -38.94 19.63
N TRP A 104 29.57 -37.70 19.64
CA TRP A 104 28.18 -37.36 19.95
C TRP A 104 27.69 -37.84 21.32
N SER A 105 28.60 -37.98 22.29
CA SER A 105 28.28 -38.45 23.63
C SER A 105 27.47 -37.42 24.43
N ARG A 106 26.23 -37.79 24.76
CA ARG A 106 25.23 -36.97 25.48
C ARG A 106 25.49 -36.73 26.97
N GLU A 107 26.57 -37.29 27.50
CA GLU A 107 26.90 -37.26 28.93
C GLU A 107 28.32 -36.74 29.21
N SER A 108 29.19 -36.70 28.19
CA SER A 108 30.64 -36.51 28.38
C SER A 108 31.06 -35.09 28.75
N HIS A 109 30.31 -34.07 28.34
CA HIS A 109 30.65 -32.66 28.53
C HIS A 109 29.46 -31.88 29.14
N PRO A 110 29.12 -32.15 30.42
CA PRO A 110 28.05 -31.43 31.11
C PRO A 110 28.41 -29.95 31.29
N MET A 111 27.42 -29.08 31.11
CA MET A 111 27.53 -27.64 31.30
C MET A 111 27.02 -27.25 32.68
N LYS A 112 27.64 -26.23 33.28
CA LYS A 112 27.24 -25.67 34.57
C LYS A 112 26.24 -24.53 34.35
N LYS A 113 25.06 -24.61 34.96
CA LYS A 113 24.04 -23.56 34.95
C LYS A 113 24.31 -22.51 36.03
N ASP A 114 24.19 -21.23 35.69
CA ASP A 114 24.23 -20.12 36.62
C ASP A 114 22.81 -19.69 37.10
N PRO A 115 22.69 -18.75 38.06
CA PRO A 115 21.39 -18.30 38.56
C PRO A 115 20.48 -17.61 37.53
N PHE A 116 21.02 -17.13 36.41
CA PHE A 116 20.28 -16.43 35.36
C PHE A 116 19.87 -17.37 34.22
N GLY A 117 20.21 -18.65 34.32
CA GLY A 117 19.87 -19.65 33.32
C GLY A 117 20.87 -19.77 32.18
N VAL A 118 22.08 -19.23 32.36
CA VAL A 118 23.19 -19.40 31.41
C VAL A 118 23.96 -20.66 31.75
N PHE A 119 24.19 -21.50 30.75
CA PHE A 119 25.02 -22.70 30.84
C PHE A 119 26.42 -22.42 30.32
N GLU A 120 27.44 -22.94 30.99
CA GLU A 120 28.85 -22.81 30.59
C GLU A 120 29.59 -24.16 30.64
N VAL A 121 30.46 -24.40 29.66
CA VAL A 121 31.50 -25.45 29.72
C VAL A 121 32.82 -24.91 29.19
N ILE A 122 33.93 -25.31 29.82
CA ILE A 122 35.29 -25.04 29.35
C ILE A 122 35.90 -26.37 28.91
N ILE A 123 36.26 -26.46 27.64
CA ILE A 123 36.93 -27.63 27.06
C ILE A 123 38.42 -27.30 26.98
N PRO A 124 39.28 -28.01 27.72
CA PRO A 124 40.71 -27.76 27.72
C PRO A 124 41.33 -28.10 26.37
N ALA A 125 42.40 -27.40 26.00
CA ALA A 125 43.17 -27.70 24.80
C ALA A 125 43.69 -29.15 24.80
N LYS A 126 43.74 -29.77 23.62
CA LYS A 126 44.33 -31.10 23.39
C LYS A 126 45.59 -30.95 22.55
N ASP A 127 46.72 -31.42 23.09
CA ASP A 127 48.04 -31.32 22.44
C ASP A 127 48.42 -29.89 22.00
N GLY A 128 48.05 -28.90 22.85
CA GLY A 128 48.31 -27.48 22.59
C GLY A 128 47.43 -26.84 21.52
N LYS A 129 46.39 -27.54 21.02
CA LYS A 129 45.44 -27.05 20.02
C LYS A 129 44.00 -27.06 20.58
N PRO A 130 43.07 -26.29 20.00
CA PRO A 130 41.66 -26.36 20.36
C PRO A 130 41.13 -27.79 20.22
N ALA A 131 40.42 -28.28 21.24
CA ALA A 131 39.94 -29.66 21.31
C ALA A 131 38.80 -29.98 20.31
N ILE A 132 38.11 -28.96 19.81
CA ILE A 132 37.13 -29.08 18.71
C ILE A 132 37.82 -28.64 17.43
N GLU A 133 37.87 -29.52 16.43
CA GLU A 133 38.47 -29.22 15.13
C GLU A 133 37.62 -28.22 14.33
N HIS A 134 38.28 -27.38 13.53
CA HIS A 134 37.60 -26.48 12.59
C HIS A 134 36.65 -27.28 11.68
N LYS A 135 35.40 -26.81 11.52
CA LYS A 135 34.30 -27.43 10.76
C LYS A 135 33.75 -28.73 11.34
N ALA A 136 34.17 -29.15 12.54
CA ALA A 136 33.50 -30.22 13.26
C ALA A 136 32.03 -29.88 13.50
N LYS A 137 31.15 -30.88 13.38
CA LYS A 137 29.73 -30.73 13.73
C LYS A 137 29.56 -30.65 15.24
N ILE A 138 28.67 -29.78 15.68
CA ILE A 138 28.40 -29.52 17.10
C ILE A 138 26.90 -29.25 17.33
N LYS A 139 26.40 -29.61 18.51
CA LYS A 139 25.06 -29.26 19.01
C LYS A 139 25.09 -29.08 20.53
N ILE A 140 24.06 -28.45 21.06
CA ILE A 140 23.76 -28.50 22.49
C ILE A 140 22.63 -29.50 22.73
N SER A 141 22.81 -30.39 23.71
CA SER A 141 21.78 -31.30 24.20
C SER A 141 21.30 -30.84 25.56
N MET A 142 19.99 -30.68 25.74
CA MET A 142 19.38 -30.14 26.96
C MET A 142 18.32 -31.10 27.49
N ILE A 143 18.15 -31.12 28.81
CA ILE A 143 17.07 -31.85 29.49
C ILE A 143 16.08 -30.84 30.05
N THR A 144 14.83 -30.91 29.62
CA THR A 144 13.76 -30.02 30.08
C THR A 144 13.24 -30.46 31.46
N PRO A 145 12.41 -29.65 32.15
CA PRO A 145 11.81 -30.04 33.43
C PRO A 145 10.91 -31.28 33.35
N SER A 146 10.38 -31.62 32.17
CA SER A 146 9.61 -32.85 31.95
C SER A 146 10.48 -34.12 31.87
N GLY A 147 11.81 -33.96 31.83
CA GLY A 147 12.77 -35.04 31.60
C GLY A 147 13.01 -35.35 30.12
N GLU A 148 12.39 -34.61 29.20
CA GLU A 148 12.63 -34.75 27.77
C GLU A 148 14.03 -34.24 27.40
N ARG A 149 14.73 -34.98 26.55
CA ARG A 149 16.01 -34.56 25.98
C ARG A 149 15.79 -33.95 24.61
N ILE A 150 16.18 -32.70 24.46
CA ILE A 150 16.14 -31.95 23.20
C ILE A 150 17.56 -31.62 22.73
N GLU A 151 17.75 -31.49 21.42
CA GLU A 151 19.03 -31.10 20.80
C GLU A 151 18.79 -29.91 19.87
N ARG A 152 19.70 -28.92 19.91
CA ARG A 152 19.58 -27.66 19.15
C ARG A 152 20.91 -27.24 18.55
N ILE A 153 20.82 -26.44 17.49
CA ILE A 153 21.94 -25.63 17.00
C ILE A 153 22.19 -24.50 18.02
N PRO A 154 23.45 -24.26 18.47
CA PRO A 154 23.77 -23.14 19.34
C PRO A 154 23.27 -21.80 18.79
N ALA A 155 22.62 -20.97 19.61
CA ALA A 155 21.96 -19.74 19.17
C ALA A 155 22.97 -18.70 18.60
N TRP A 156 24.21 -18.78 19.08
CA TRP A 156 25.33 -17.89 18.74
C TRP A 156 26.30 -18.50 17.72
N ILE A 157 25.88 -19.54 16.98
CA ILE A 157 26.73 -20.20 16.00
C ILE A 157 27.11 -19.27 14.84
N LYS A 158 28.36 -19.32 14.40
CA LYS A 158 28.90 -18.46 13.33
C LYS A 158 28.83 -19.08 11.93
N TYR A 159 28.58 -20.39 11.85
CA TYR A 159 28.49 -21.10 10.58
C TYR A 159 27.69 -22.38 10.74
N VAL A 160 26.78 -22.63 9.80
CA VAL A 160 26.02 -23.87 9.69
C VAL A 160 26.16 -24.39 8.26
N THR A 161 25.82 -25.64 8.00
CA THR A 161 25.78 -26.20 6.64
C THR A 161 24.66 -27.21 6.51
N GLN A 162 24.14 -27.39 5.31
CA GLN A 162 23.14 -28.41 5.01
C GLN A 162 23.70 -29.41 3.99
N ASP A 163 23.44 -30.69 4.22
CA ASP A 163 23.67 -31.75 3.24
C ASP A 163 22.32 -32.43 2.95
N LEU A 164 21.68 -32.00 1.86
CA LEU A 164 20.36 -32.49 1.44
C LEU A 164 20.34 -33.99 1.12
N ALA A 165 21.50 -34.61 0.86
CA ALA A 165 21.58 -36.06 0.66
C ALA A 165 21.45 -36.85 1.98
N VAL A 166 21.68 -36.19 3.12
CA VAL A 166 21.66 -36.79 4.46
C VAL A 166 20.43 -36.34 5.24
N SER A 167 20.16 -35.03 5.30
CA SER A 167 19.08 -34.45 6.10
C SER A 167 18.66 -33.07 5.56
N PRO A 168 17.36 -32.73 5.61
CA PRO A 168 16.92 -31.38 5.33
C PRO A 168 17.25 -30.39 6.47
N VAL A 169 17.71 -30.86 7.63
CA VAL A 169 18.05 -30.02 8.79
C VAL A 169 19.51 -29.57 8.69
N TYR A 170 19.78 -28.32 9.04
CA TYR A 170 21.16 -27.81 9.11
C TYR A 170 21.96 -28.42 10.27
N ASP A 171 23.28 -28.47 10.08
CA ASP A 171 24.26 -28.81 11.10
C ASP A 171 25.11 -27.58 11.45
N ALA A 172 25.29 -27.30 12.74
CA ALA A 172 26.22 -26.29 13.21
C ALA A 172 27.67 -26.74 13.04
N ARG A 173 28.51 -25.83 12.57
CA ARG A 173 29.93 -26.04 12.28
C ARG A 173 30.77 -25.15 13.16
N PHE A 174 31.72 -25.74 13.87
CA PHE A 174 32.67 -24.98 14.66
C PHE A 174 33.59 -24.15 13.75
N TRP A 175 33.32 -22.84 13.63
CA TRP A 175 34.07 -21.94 12.75
C TRP A 175 35.26 -21.31 13.47
N ASN A 176 36.41 -21.96 13.37
CA ASN A 176 37.70 -21.47 13.83
C ASN A 176 38.80 -21.78 12.80
N PRO A 177 38.81 -21.12 11.61
CA PRO A 177 39.85 -21.35 10.62
C PRO A 177 41.25 -21.06 11.21
N PRO A 178 42.29 -21.81 10.81
CA PRO A 178 43.66 -21.57 11.27
C PRO A 178 44.13 -20.17 10.85
N GLU A 179 45.10 -19.61 11.57
CA GLU A 179 45.58 -18.24 11.34
C GLU A 179 46.02 -17.98 9.89
N SER A 180 46.59 -18.98 9.22
CA SER A 180 46.99 -18.91 7.80
C SER A 180 45.83 -18.84 6.81
N GLU A 181 44.63 -19.25 7.20
CA GLU A 181 43.43 -19.30 6.36
C GLU A 181 42.43 -18.18 6.69
N ARG A 182 42.59 -17.52 7.86
CA ARG A 182 41.73 -16.40 8.29
C ARG A 182 41.85 -15.22 7.35
N TYR A 183 40.71 -14.71 6.88
CA TYR A 183 40.70 -13.47 6.12
C TYR A 183 41.11 -12.25 6.96
N VAL A 184 41.98 -11.41 6.41
CA VAL A 184 42.40 -10.14 6.99
C VAL A 184 41.99 -9.00 6.05
N PHE A 185 41.13 -8.10 6.53
CA PHE A 185 40.71 -6.90 5.80
C PHE A 185 41.91 -6.05 5.42
N LYS A 186 41.94 -5.58 4.17
CA LYS A 186 43.04 -4.80 3.58
C LYS A 186 42.64 -3.34 3.37
N HIS A 187 41.35 -3.05 3.26
CA HIS A 187 40.83 -1.75 2.93
C HIS A 187 40.07 -1.14 4.13
N PRO A 188 40.18 0.18 4.36
CA PRO A 188 39.35 0.85 5.35
C PRO A 188 37.91 1.00 4.83
N ARG A 189 36.97 1.14 5.76
CA ARG A 189 35.58 1.52 5.45
C ARG A 189 35.56 2.83 4.64
N PRO A 190 34.72 2.95 3.61
CA PRO A 190 34.50 4.21 2.92
C PRO A 190 33.86 5.23 3.85
N LYS A 191 33.95 6.52 3.50
CA LYS A 191 33.22 7.59 4.21
C LYS A 191 31.73 7.50 3.89
N LYS A 192 30.88 7.95 4.82
CA LYS A 192 29.45 8.10 4.59
C LYS A 192 29.23 8.99 3.36
N PRO A 193 28.54 8.51 2.31
CA PRO A 193 28.29 9.32 1.12
C PRO A 193 27.29 10.44 1.44
N GLU A 194 27.45 11.59 0.78
CA GLU A 194 26.51 12.72 0.92
C GLU A 194 25.10 12.35 0.45
N SER A 195 25.00 11.59 -0.64
CA SER A 195 23.76 11.03 -1.21
C SER A 195 23.83 9.51 -1.25
N ALA A 196 22.75 8.83 -0.86
CA ALA A 196 22.63 7.38 -0.97
C ALA A 196 22.16 6.97 -2.38
N ARG A 197 23.01 6.25 -3.13
CA ARG A 197 22.63 5.56 -4.38
C ARG A 197 22.86 4.07 -4.16
N VAL A 198 21.78 3.39 -3.78
CA VAL A 198 21.76 2.03 -3.27
C VAL A 198 21.48 1.04 -4.39
N TYR A 199 22.37 0.06 -4.54
CA TYR A 199 22.14 -1.13 -5.37
C TYR A 199 21.73 -2.29 -4.45
N GLU A 200 20.46 -2.64 -4.48
CA GLU A 200 19.91 -3.76 -3.70
C GLU A 200 20.19 -5.08 -4.42
N ALA A 201 20.84 -6.00 -3.72
CA ALA A 201 21.40 -7.20 -4.31
C ALA A 201 21.21 -8.45 -3.45
N HIS A 202 20.97 -9.57 -4.11
CA HIS A 202 20.93 -10.91 -3.51
C HIS A 202 22.00 -11.79 -4.17
N VAL A 203 22.96 -12.27 -3.38
CA VAL A 203 24.14 -13.00 -3.86
C VAL A 203 23.75 -14.25 -4.64
N GLY A 204 22.85 -15.08 -4.11
CA GLY A 204 22.53 -16.38 -4.71
C GLY A 204 21.89 -16.36 -6.11
N ILE A 205 21.37 -15.23 -6.57
CA ILE A 205 20.72 -15.11 -7.90
C ILE A 205 21.52 -14.19 -8.85
N SER A 206 22.73 -13.79 -8.46
CA SER A 206 23.56 -12.78 -9.14
C SER A 206 24.33 -13.29 -10.36
N SER A 207 23.83 -14.34 -11.01
CA SER A 207 24.45 -15.02 -12.14
C SER A 207 23.36 -15.46 -13.14
N PRO A 208 23.66 -15.59 -14.44
CA PRO A 208 22.73 -16.19 -15.41
C PRO A 208 22.57 -17.70 -15.26
N GLU A 209 23.43 -18.35 -14.48
CA GLU A 209 23.43 -19.80 -14.25
C GLU A 209 22.23 -20.27 -13.41
N LEU A 210 21.73 -21.48 -13.69
CA LEU A 210 20.58 -22.08 -13.01
C LEU A 210 20.94 -22.74 -11.67
N ARG A 211 21.63 -21.99 -10.80
CA ARG A 211 22.06 -22.44 -9.48
C ARG A 211 22.27 -21.26 -8.54
N VAL A 212 22.49 -21.57 -7.26
CA VAL A 212 22.96 -20.58 -6.31
C VAL A 212 24.37 -20.07 -6.71
N SER A 213 24.50 -18.76 -6.88
CA SER A 213 25.77 -18.05 -7.08
C SER A 213 26.50 -17.81 -5.75
N THR A 214 27.82 -17.64 -5.82
CA THR A 214 28.69 -17.56 -4.63
C THR A 214 29.15 -16.14 -4.31
N TYR A 215 29.61 -15.92 -3.08
CA TYR A 215 30.24 -14.66 -2.68
C TYR A 215 31.41 -14.28 -3.60
N LYS A 216 32.28 -15.23 -3.94
CA LYS A 216 33.42 -15.00 -4.83
C LYS A 216 33.00 -14.59 -6.25
N GLU A 217 31.94 -15.19 -6.77
CA GLU A 217 31.38 -14.81 -8.07
C GLU A 217 30.80 -13.40 -8.03
N PHE A 218 30.09 -13.05 -6.96
CA PHE A 218 29.60 -11.68 -6.75
C PHE A 218 30.76 -10.67 -6.67
N THR A 219 31.78 -10.96 -5.88
CA THR A 219 32.99 -10.12 -5.75
C THR A 219 33.64 -9.85 -7.11
N LYS A 220 33.81 -10.91 -7.90
CA LYS A 220 34.50 -10.83 -9.19
C LYS A 220 33.67 -10.14 -10.28
N ASN A 221 32.37 -10.44 -10.34
CA ASN A 221 31.55 -10.10 -11.50
C ASN A 221 30.61 -8.91 -11.23
N MET A 222 30.04 -8.81 -10.02
CA MET A 222 29.03 -7.80 -9.71
C MET A 222 29.64 -6.49 -9.21
N LEU A 223 30.68 -6.52 -8.37
CA LEU A 223 31.27 -5.28 -7.85
C LEU A 223 31.77 -4.33 -8.98
N PRO A 224 32.48 -4.81 -10.03
CA PRO A 224 32.86 -3.95 -11.16
C PRO A 224 31.66 -3.35 -11.90
N ARG A 225 30.57 -4.12 -12.04
CA ARG A 225 29.32 -3.66 -12.67
C ARG A 225 28.67 -2.55 -11.85
N ILE A 226 28.52 -2.75 -10.54
CA ILE A 226 27.90 -1.79 -9.62
C ILE A 226 28.68 -0.47 -9.62
N GLN A 227 30.02 -0.55 -9.60
CA GLN A 227 30.88 0.64 -9.70
C GLN A 227 30.70 1.37 -11.04
N HIS A 228 30.64 0.64 -12.16
CA HIS A 228 30.44 1.22 -13.48
C HIS A 228 29.12 1.98 -13.59
N LEU A 229 28.06 1.43 -12.99
CA LEU A 229 26.72 2.03 -12.91
C LEU A 229 26.68 3.26 -12.00
N GLY A 230 27.68 3.50 -11.15
CA GLY A 230 27.78 4.72 -10.33
C GLY A 230 27.04 4.67 -8.98
N TYR A 231 26.56 3.49 -8.58
CA TYR A 231 26.07 3.26 -7.22
C TYR A 231 27.23 3.33 -6.22
N ASN A 232 26.95 3.85 -5.02
CA ASN A 232 27.94 4.02 -3.96
C ASN A 232 27.62 3.23 -2.68
N ILE A 233 26.44 2.62 -2.62
CA ILE A 233 26.01 1.75 -1.54
C ILE A 233 25.49 0.44 -2.15
N ILE A 234 25.81 -0.69 -1.54
CA ILE A 234 25.17 -1.99 -1.78
C ILE A 234 24.29 -2.32 -0.58
N GLN A 235 23.02 -2.61 -0.81
CA GLN A 235 22.15 -3.25 0.20
C GLN A 235 22.18 -4.75 -0.04
N LEU A 236 22.80 -5.50 0.87
CA LEU A 236 23.04 -6.93 0.69
C LEU A 236 21.99 -7.76 1.44
N MET A 237 21.09 -8.37 0.67
CA MET A 237 19.97 -9.16 1.17
C MET A 237 20.37 -10.61 1.45
N ALA A 238 19.58 -11.29 2.29
CA ALA A 238 19.64 -12.73 2.55
C ALA A 238 20.99 -13.25 3.07
N ILE A 239 21.74 -12.43 3.82
CA ILE A 239 23.04 -12.85 4.37
C ILE A 239 22.91 -13.59 5.69
N MET A 240 22.01 -13.16 6.58
CA MET A 240 21.71 -13.90 7.80
C MET A 240 21.12 -15.27 7.41
N GLU A 241 21.62 -16.33 8.04
CA GLU A 241 21.29 -17.68 7.61
C GLU A 241 19.80 -18.00 7.79
N HIS A 242 19.21 -18.52 6.73
CA HIS A 242 17.80 -18.84 6.59
C HIS A 242 17.66 -20.22 5.94
N ALA A 243 16.91 -21.15 6.50
CA ALA A 243 16.83 -22.51 5.97
C ALA A 243 15.96 -22.59 4.71
N TYR A 244 14.92 -21.76 4.60
CA TYR A 244 14.02 -21.72 3.45
C TYR A 244 14.51 -20.69 2.42
N TYR A 245 15.15 -21.14 1.33
CA TYR A 245 15.75 -20.24 0.33
C TYR A 245 14.71 -19.32 -0.34
N ALA A 246 13.49 -19.81 -0.58
CA ALA A 246 12.41 -19.03 -1.16
C ALA A 246 11.76 -18.04 -0.17
N SER A 247 12.21 -17.97 1.09
CA SER A 247 11.89 -16.84 1.98
C SER A 247 12.61 -15.56 1.59
N PHE A 248 13.53 -15.63 0.62
CA PHE A 248 14.35 -14.52 0.17
C PHE A 248 15.23 -13.89 1.26
N GLY A 249 15.49 -14.64 2.34
CA GLY A 249 16.26 -14.17 3.48
C GLY A 249 15.42 -13.68 4.66
N TYR A 250 14.09 -13.68 4.59
CA TYR A 250 13.24 -13.19 5.68
C TYR A 250 13.02 -14.22 6.80
N GLN A 251 13.14 -15.52 6.52
CA GLN A 251 12.94 -16.58 7.54
C GLN A 251 14.26 -16.97 8.22
N ILE A 252 14.74 -16.15 9.16
CA ILE A 252 16.04 -16.36 9.81
C ILE A 252 16.02 -17.55 10.78
N ASN A 253 17.06 -18.37 10.67
CA ASN A 253 17.34 -19.53 11.50
C ASN A 253 18.50 -19.29 12.46
N SER A 254 19.64 -18.82 11.96
CA SER A 254 20.88 -18.62 12.71
C SER A 254 21.40 -17.20 12.53
N PHE A 255 21.13 -16.33 13.51
CA PHE A 255 21.32 -14.88 13.41
C PHE A 255 22.80 -14.46 13.27
N PHE A 256 23.74 -15.26 13.77
CA PHE A 256 25.18 -14.96 13.73
C PHE A 256 25.92 -15.71 12.60
N ALA A 257 25.19 -16.48 11.78
CA ALA A 257 25.78 -17.23 10.67
C ALA A 257 25.57 -16.48 9.36
N ALA A 258 26.67 -16.26 8.63
CA ALA A 258 26.61 -15.85 7.23
C ALA A 258 26.17 -17.04 6.39
N SER A 259 25.21 -16.83 5.48
CA SER A 259 24.54 -17.93 4.80
C SER A 259 25.53 -18.81 4.05
N SER A 260 25.54 -20.10 4.41
CA SER A 260 26.49 -21.08 3.89
C SER A 260 26.26 -21.41 2.42
N ARG A 261 25.09 -21.03 1.88
CA ARG A 261 24.72 -21.27 0.48
C ARG A 261 25.68 -20.60 -0.50
N TYR A 262 26.21 -19.43 -0.14
CA TYR A 262 27.02 -18.64 -1.05
C TYR A 262 28.53 -18.83 -0.83
N GLY A 263 28.93 -19.52 0.25
CA GLY A 263 30.33 -19.78 0.58
C GLY A 263 30.59 -19.79 2.08
N THR A 264 31.82 -19.44 2.44
CA THR A 264 32.28 -19.36 3.84
C THR A 264 32.16 -17.93 4.37
N PRO A 265 32.19 -17.73 5.72
CA PRO A 265 32.29 -16.42 6.34
C PRO A 265 33.44 -15.55 5.78
N ASP A 266 34.58 -16.18 5.46
CA ASP A 266 35.75 -15.46 4.94
C ASP A 266 35.58 -15.02 3.47
N ASP A 267 34.78 -15.73 2.68
CA ASP A 267 34.42 -15.28 1.32
C ASP A 267 33.51 -14.02 1.36
N LEU A 268 32.63 -13.91 2.37
CA LEU A 268 31.83 -12.69 2.59
C LEU A 268 32.71 -11.51 3.05
N LYS A 269 33.69 -11.75 3.94
CA LYS A 269 34.66 -10.71 4.31
C LYS A 269 35.44 -10.21 3.09
N GLU A 270 35.85 -11.12 2.20
CA GLU A 270 36.52 -10.76 0.95
C GLU A 270 35.64 -9.89 0.05
N LEU A 271 34.35 -10.20 -0.05
CA LEU A 271 33.39 -9.39 -0.81
C LEU A 271 33.33 -7.96 -0.28
N ILE A 272 33.11 -7.80 1.03
CA ILE A 272 32.96 -6.48 1.66
C ILE A 272 34.27 -5.69 1.57
N ASP A 273 35.42 -6.31 1.85
CA ASP A 273 36.73 -5.65 1.74
C ASP A 273 37.04 -5.20 0.31
N THR A 274 36.64 -5.99 -0.69
CA THR A 274 36.82 -5.62 -2.10
C THR A 274 35.90 -4.44 -2.47
N ALA A 275 34.65 -4.43 -2.01
CA ALA A 275 33.75 -3.30 -2.20
C ALA A 275 34.29 -2.02 -1.55
N HIS A 276 34.85 -2.12 -0.34
CA HIS A 276 35.53 -1.02 0.35
C HIS A 276 36.73 -0.50 -0.45
N GLY A 277 37.55 -1.39 -1.02
CA GLY A 277 38.66 -1.02 -1.91
C GLY A 277 38.21 -0.28 -3.17
N MET A 278 36.93 -0.41 -3.55
CA MET A 278 36.29 0.30 -4.67
C MET A 278 35.55 1.58 -4.24
N GLY A 279 35.58 1.92 -2.95
CA GLY A 279 34.88 3.08 -2.38
C GLY A 279 33.37 2.88 -2.21
N ILE A 280 32.90 1.62 -2.20
CA ILE A 280 31.48 1.28 -2.11
C ILE A 280 31.15 0.88 -0.67
N THR A 281 30.15 1.53 -0.09
CA THR A 281 29.59 1.23 1.23
C THR A 281 28.73 -0.03 1.13
N VAL A 282 28.76 -0.92 2.12
CA VAL A 282 27.96 -2.15 2.12
C VAL A 282 27.07 -2.19 3.37
N LEU A 283 25.76 -2.23 3.16
CA LEU A 283 24.75 -2.37 4.20
C LEU A 283 24.22 -3.82 4.23
N LEU A 284 23.85 -4.28 5.42
CA LEU A 284 23.24 -5.59 5.63
C LEU A 284 21.74 -5.45 5.86
N ASP A 285 20.95 -6.35 5.28
CA ASP A 285 19.57 -6.59 5.73
C ASP A 285 19.56 -7.28 7.09
N VAL A 286 18.98 -6.64 8.09
CA VAL A 286 18.79 -7.16 9.43
C VAL A 286 17.32 -7.44 9.67
N VAL A 287 17.01 -8.72 9.79
CA VAL A 287 15.66 -9.21 10.09
C VAL A 287 15.57 -9.47 11.59
N HIS A 288 15.30 -8.41 12.35
CA HIS A 288 15.06 -8.49 13.80
C HIS A 288 13.58 -8.38 14.16
N SER A 289 12.69 -8.27 13.17
CA SER A 289 11.24 -8.21 13.37
C SER A 289 10.63 -9.55 13.81
N HIS A 290 11.21 -10.66 13.35
CA HIS A 290 10.74 -12.01 13.62
C HIS A 290 11.85 -13.07 13.44
N ALA A 291 11.54 -14.32 13.76
CA ALA A 291 12.38 -15.48 13.48
C ALA A 291 11.57 -16.65 12.93
N SER A 292 12.24 -17.57 12.22
CA SER A 292 11.62 -18.79 11.70
C SER A 292 11.03 -19.65 12.83
N LYS A 293 9.91 -20.33 12.54
CA LYS A 293 9.31 -21.35 13.43
C LYS A 293 10.09 -22.66 13.48
N ASN A 294 11.17 -22.81 12.71
CA ASN A 294 12.01 -24.00 12.74
C ASN A 294 12.58 -24.26 14.16
N VAL A 295 12.33 -25.46 14.67
CA VAL A 295 12.77 -25.89 16.02
C VAL A 295 14.14 -26.58 16.00
N LEU A 296 14.40 -27.42 15.00
CA LEU A 296 15.62 -28.26 15.00
C LEU A 296 16.88 -27.49 14.57
N ASP A 297 16.72 -26.54 13.66
CA ASP A 297 17.78 -25.72 13.09
C ASP A 297 17.49 -24.21 13.17
N GLY A 298 16.56 -23.80 14.02
CA GLY A 298 16.24 -22.40 14.28
C GLY A 298 16.25 -22.09 15.77
N LEU A 299 15.85 -20.85 16.09
CA LEU A 299 15.81 -20.32 17.45
C LEU A 299 14.51 -20.68 18.18
N ASN A 300 13.49 -21.19 17.47
CA ASN A 300 12.21 -21.55 18.04
C ASN A 300 12.34 -22.70 19.05
N GLU A 301 11.62 -22.60 20.17
CA GLU A 301 11.62 -23.62 21.23
C GLU A 301 13.03 -24.07 21.66
N PHE A 302 13.94 -23.10 21.73
CA PHE A 302 15.36 -23.36 21.98
C PHE A 302 15.58 -24.15 23.28
N ASP A 303 15.00 -23.70 24.41
CA ASP A 303 15.09 -24.38 25.70
C ASP A 303 13.87 -25.29 26.00
N GLY A 304 13.12 -25.65 24.96
CA GLY A 304 11.89 -26.43 25.04
C GLY A 304 10.65 -25.62 25.42
N THR A 305 10.72 -24.29 25.46
CA THR A 305 9.56 -23.41 25.69
C THR A 305 9.31 -22.48 24.52
N ASP A 306 8.07 -22.03 24.37
CA ASP A 306 7.74 -20.98 23.40
C ASP A 306 8.25 -19.59 23.84
N ALA A 307 8.70 -19.42 25.08
CA ALA A 307 8.90 -18.10 25.71
C ALA A 307 10.38 -17.68 25.92
N CYS A 308 11.35 -18.44 25.41
CA CYS A 308 12.78 -18.16 25.62
C CYS A 308 13.21 -16.81 25.01
N TYR A 309 13.38 -16.75 23.69
CA TYR A 309 13.71 -15.51 22.97
C TYR A 309 12.47 -14.70 22.57
N PHE A 310 11.29 -15.29 22.68
CA PHE A 310 10.04 -14.81 22.09
C PHE A 310 8.99 -14.55 23.16
N HIS A 311 7.96 -13.80 22.83
CA HIS A 311 6.76 -13.77 23.66
C HIS A 311 6.09 -15.16 23.66
N SER A 312 5.39 -15.50 24.75
CA SER A 312 4.60 -16.73 24.83
C SER A 312 3.20 -16.52 24.22
N GLY A 313 2.58 -17.61 23.76
CA GLY A 313 1.21 -17.61 23.27
C GLY A 313 1.01 -16.77 22.00
N PRO A 314 -0.21 -16.24 21.77
CA PRO A 314 -0.52 -15.50 20.54
C PRO A 314 0.38 -14.28 20.28
N LYS A 315 0.77 -13.53 21.31
CA LYS A 315 1.68 -12.38 21.18
C LYS A 315 3.05 -12.77 20.59
N GLY A 316 3.46 -14.01 20.78
CA GLY A 316 4.71 -14.55 20.24
C GLY A 316 4.65 -15.07 18.81
N ASN A 317 3.53 -14.92 18.11
CA ASN A 317 3.31 -15.49 16.79
C ASN A 317 2.86 -14.42 15.80
N HIS A 318 3.49 -14.40 14.63
CA HIS A 318 3.06 -13.58 13.51
C HIS A 318 2.25 -14.45 12.55
N GLU A 319 0.92 -14.27 12.52
CA GLU A 319 0.01 -15.18 11.81
C GLU A 319 0.25 -15.20 10.29
N LEU A 320 0.38 -14.02 9.66
CA LEU A 320 0.55 -13.91 8.20
C LEU A 320 1.89 -14.48 7.70
N TRP A 321 2.95 -14.35 8.51
CA TRP A 321 4.30 -14.78 8.13
C TRP A 321 4.64 -16.17 8.69
N ASP A 322 3.71 -16.80 9.43
CA ASP A 322 3.94 -18.06 10.14
C ASP A 322 5.25 -18.08 10.94
N SER A 323 5.49 -17.03 11.74
CA SER A 323 6.81 -16.76 12.37
C SER A 323 6.71 -16.51 13.87
N ARG A 324 7.86 -16.48 14.58
CA ARG A 324 7.97 -16.12 16.01
C ARG A 324 8.35 -14.66 16.21
N LEU A 325 7.81 -14.02 17.24
CA LEU A 325 8.05 -12.60 17.57
C LEU A 325 8.86 -12.43 18.86
N PHE A 326 9.93 -11.64 18.78
CA PHE A 326 10.87 -11.42 19.88
C PHE A 326 10.21 -10.76 21.09
N ASN A 327 10.68 -11.12 22.28
CA ASN A 327 10.36 -10.39 23.51
C ASN A 327 11.43 -9.32 23.75
N TYR A 328 11.23 -8.13 23.17
CA TYR A 328 12.18 -7.02 23.26
C TYR A 328 12.38 -6.47 24.69
N ASP A 329 11.49 -6.82 25.63
CA ASP A 329 11.60 -6.42 27.04
C ASP A 329 12.56 -7.31 27.85
N SER A 330 13.09 -8.38 27.25
CA SER A 330 14.02 -9.32 27.91
C SER A 330 15.47 -8.85 27.80
N HIS A 331 16.19 -8.83 28.93
CA HIS A 331 17.60 -8.44 29.00
C HIS A 331 18.49 -9.28 28.07
N GLU A 332 18.31 -10.60 28.04
CA GLU A 332 19.13 -11.47 27.18
C GLU A 332 18.72 -11.41 25.71
N VAL A 333 17.47 -11.06 25.39
CA VAL A 333 17.04 -10.78 24.01
C VAL A 333 17.66 -9.48 23.51
N LEU A 334 17.66 -8.42 24.33
CA LEU A 334 18.38 -7.18 24.03
C LEU A 334 19.87 -7.44 23.83
N ARG A 335 20.50 -8.24 24.70
CA ARG A 335 21.91 -8.64 24.53
C ARG A 335 22.12 -9.35 23.20
N PHE A 336 21.29 -10.33 22.88
CA PHE A 336 21.36 -11.11 21.65
C PHE A 336 21.28 -10.21 20.40
N LEU A 337 20.24 -9.38 20.30
CA LEU A 337 19.99 -8.54 19.13
C LEU A 337 21.01 -7.39 18.99
N LEU A 338 21.37 -6.70 20.09
CA LEU A 338 22.39 -5.65 20.04
C LEU A 338 23.78 -6.20 19.76
N SER A 339 24.10 -7.38 20.30
CA SER A 339 25.36 -8.07 19.96
C SER A 339 25.38 -8.59 18.53
N ASN A 340 24.22 -8.90 17.95
CA ASN A 340 24.12 -9.27 16.55
C ASN A 340 24.50 -8.11 15.63
N LEU A 341 23.94 -6.92 15.86
CA LEU A 341 24.31 -5.71 15.14
C LEU A 341 25.81 -5.42 15.26
N ARG A 342 26.35 -5.47 16.48
CA ARG A 342 27.78 -5.26 16.70
C ARG A 342 28.64 -6.31 16.01
N PHE A 343 28.24 -7.58 16.05
CA PHE A 343 28.95 -8.67 15.39
C PHE A 343 29.10 -8.42 13.89
N TRP A 344 28.02 -8.03 13.20
CA TRP A 344 28.08 -7.72 11.77
C TRP A 344 28.95 -6.49 11.45
N MET A 345 28.94 -5.47 12.32
CA MET A 345 29.84 -4.31 12.20
C MET A 345 31.32 -4.69 12.43
N ASP A 346 31.62 -5.50 13.44
CA ASP A 346 32.99 -5.77 13.87
C ASP A 346 33.65 -6.92 13.09
N GLU A 347 32.95 -8.03 12.86
CA GLU A 347 33.49 -9.24 12.22
C GLU A 347 33.55 -9.10 10.69
N TYR A 348 32.51 -8.52 10.08
CA TYR A 348 32.36 -8.44 8.63
C TYR A 348 32.55 -7.03 8.06
N LYS A 349 32.65 -6.01 8.92
CA LYS A 349 32.86 -4.61 8.52
C LYS A 349 31.74 -4.00 7.67
N PHE A 350 30.49 -4.49 7.78
CA PHE A 350 29.33 -3.79 7.20
C PHE A 350 29.23 -2.35 7.70
N ASP A 351 28.80 -1.43 6.86
CA ASP A 351 28.74 0.02 7.10
C ASP A 351 27.40 0.51 7.66
N GLY A 352 26.50 -0.42 7.93
CA GLY A 352 25.18 -0.13 8.47
C GLY A 352 24.17 -1.16 8.03
N PHE A 353 22.89 -0.82 8.20
CA PHE A 353 21.81 -1.79 8.16
C PHE A 353 20.54 -1.24 7.52
N ARG A 354 19.81 -2.09 6.81
CA ARG A 354 18.37 -1.95 6.66
C ARG A 354 17.69 -2.84 7.68
N PHE A 355 16.80 -2.28 8.49
CA PHE A 355 15.96 -3.04 9.41
C PHE A 355 14.66 -3.38 8.70
N ASP A 356 14.41 -4.67 8.50
CA ASP A 356 13.27 -5.19 7.75
C ASP A 356 12.06 -5.46 8.65
N GLY A 357 10.87 -5.18 8.13
CA GLY A 357 9.61 -5.35 8.85
C GLY A 357 9.46 -4.42 10.06
N VAL A 358 9.98 -3.19 9.99
CA VAL A 358 9.88 -2.22 11.11
C VAL A 358 8.43 -1.94 11.45
N THR A 359 7.52 -1.83 10.47
CA THR A 359 6.07 -1.70 10.75
C THR A 359 5.54 -2.83 11.64
N SER A 360 6.01 -4.06 11.46
CA SER A 360 5.61 -5.20 12.30
C SER A 360 6.09 -5.06 13.75
N MET A 361 7.25 -4.42 13.95
CA MET A 361 7.81 -4.14 15.27
C MET A 361 7.18 -2.93 15.97
N LEU A 362 6.66 -1.96 15.20
CA LEU A 362 6.08 -0.73 15.74
C LEU A 362 4.67 -0.94 16.31
N TYR A 363 3.92 -1.92 15.79
CA TYR A 363 2.51 -2.09 16.15
C TYR A 363 2.17 -3.53 16.50
N THR A 364 1.30 -3.70 17.48
CA THR A 364 0.78 -5.00 17.92
C THR A 364 -0.14 -5.68 16.89
N HIS A 365 -0.72 -4.92 15.96
CA HIS A 365 -1.42 -5.45 14.78
C HIS A 365 -0.50 -5.64 13.56
N HIS A 366 0.78 -5.31 13.69
CA HIS A 366 1.82 -5.51 12.68
C HIS A 366 1.58 -4.82 11.32
N GLY A 367 0.67 -3.83 11.27
CA GLY A 367 0.20 -3.21 10.02
C GLY A 367 -0.74 -4.09 9.18
N ILE A 368 -1.11 -5.28 9.64
CA ILE A 368 -1.98 -6.21 8.90
C ILE A 368 -3.42 -5.69 8.92
N GLY A 369 -4.05 -5.61 7.74
CA GLY A 369 -5.44 -5.18 7.59
C GLY A 369 -5.74 -3.78 8.11
N THR A 370 -4.70 -2.97 8.34
CA THR A 370 -4.80 -1.64 8.94
C THR A 370 -4.35 -0.59 7.93
N GLY A 371 -5.21 0.39 7.65
CA GLY A 371 -4.85 1.56 6.85
C GLY A 371 -4.24 2.65 7.72
N PHE A 372 -3.22 3.34 7.22
CA PHE A 372 -2.65 4.53 7.85
C PHE A 372 -3.10 5.77 7.07
N SER A 373 -3.98 6.58 7.66
CA SER A 373 -4.51 7.79 7.03
C SER A 373 -3.56 8.98 7.12
N GLY A 374 -2.55 8.89 8.00
CA GLY A 374 -1.69 10.01 8.38
C GLY A 374 -2.15 10.69 9.67
N GLY A 375 -3.27 10.28 10.27
CA GLY A 375 -3.72 10.78 11.57
C GLY A 375 -2.79 10.35 12.69
N TYR A 376 -2.27 11.29 13.48
CA TYR A 376 -1.19 10.97 14.43
C TYR A 376 -1.60 10.01 15.56
N HIS A 377 -2.88 9.97 15.90
CA HIS A 377 -3.43 9.02 16.87
C HIS A 377 -3.20 7.55 16.47
N GLU A 378 -3.01 7.25 15.18
CA GLU A 378 -2.67 5.91 14.67
C GLU A 378 -1.24 5.49 15.05
N TYR A 379 -0.33 6.47 15.20
CA TYR A 379 1.10 6.25 15.48
C TYR A 379 1.49 6.34 16.96
N PHE A 380 0.59 6.89 17.79
CA PHE A 380 0.80 7.13 19.22
C PHE A 380 -0.35 6.59 20.08
N GLY A 381 -1.16 5.69 19.50
CA GLY A 381 -2.29 5.03 20.16
C GLY A 381 -1.91 3.76 20.94
N PRO A 382 -2.91 3.07 21.51
CA PRO A 382 -2.70 1.88 22.36
C PRO A 382 -2.22 0.65 21.57
N SER A 383 -2.31 0.67 20.24
CA SER A 383 -1.83 -0.43 19.38
C SER A 383 -0.32 -0.43 19.20
N VAL A 384 0.38 0.63 19.61
CA VAL A 384 1.83 0.75 19.46
C VAL A 384 2.56 -0.21 20.40
N ASP A 385 3.55 -0.92 19.88
CA ASP A 385 4.44 -1.78 20.68
C ASP A 385 5.67 -0.97 21.14
N ASP A 386 5.61 -0.48 22.38
CA ASP A 386 6.72 0.25 22.97
C ASP A 386 8.00 -0.59 23.11
N GLY A 387 7.90 -1.91 23.28
CA GLY A 387 9.06 -2.79 23.43
C GLY A 387 9.89 -2.80 22.14
N GLY A 388 9.23 -2.95 21.00
CA GLY A 388 9.86 -2.88 19.68
C GLY A 388 10.51 -1.52 19.42
N ILE A 389 9.81 -0.42 19.71
CA ILE A 389 10.34 0.95 19.55
C ILE A 389 11.57 1.18 20.44
N VAL A 390 11.50 0.80 21.71
CA VAL A 390 12.60 0.98 22.66
C VAL A 390 13.84 0.21 22.22
N TYR A 391 13.67 -1.01 21.71
CA TYR A 391 14.78 -1.77 21.11
C TYR A 391 15.40 -1.02 19.93
N LEU A 392 14.60 -0.51 18.99
CA LEU A 392 15.09 0.25 17.83
C LEU A 392 15.82 1.54 18.23
N MET A 393 15.35 2.21 19.27
CA MET A 393 16.02 3.38 19.85
C MET A 393 17.38 3.01 20.47
N LEU A 394 17.44 1.93 21.27
CA LEU A 394 18.70 1.44 21.85
C LEU A 394 19.70 0.98 20.77
N ALA A 395 19.20 0.34 19.72
CA ALA A 395 20.01 -0.08 18.58
C ALA A 395 20.62 1.12 17.86
N ASN A 396 19.83 2.15 17.55
CA ASN A 396 20.33 3.36 16.89
C ASN A 396 21.26 4.18 17.80
N GLU A 397 21.00 4.26 19.11
CA GLU A 397 21.89 4.89 20.10
C GLU A 397 23.27 4.23 20.05
N MET A 398 23.30 2.90 20.20
CA MET A 398 24.53 2.12 20.21
C MET A 398 25.28 2.26 18.88
N LEU A 399 24.59 2.11 17.74
CA LEU A 399 25.22 2.14 16.42
C LEU A 399 25.85 3.49 16.13
N HIS A 400 25.14 4.60 16.33
CA HIS A 400 25.67 5.93 16.03
C HIS A 400 26.72 6.38 17.04
N GLN A 401 26.65 5.92 18.29
CA GLN A 401 27.68 6.18 19.29
C GLN A 401 29.01 5.47 18.96
N LEU A 402 28.94 4.20 18.56
CA LEU A 402 30.13 3.39 18.27
C LEU A 402 30.68 3.61 16.85
N TYR A 403 29.79 3.90 15.90
CA TYR A 403 30.10 4.03 14.48
C TYR A 403 29.42 5.30 13.91
N PRO A 404 30.01 6.50 14.06
CA PRO A 404 29.38 7.75 13.65
C PRO A 404 29.03 7.84 12.15
N GLU A 405 29.74 7.11 11.31
CA GLU A 405 29.53 7.04 9.85
C GLU A 405 28.49 5.98 9.44
N VAL A 406 27.86 5.28 10.41
CA VAL A 406 26.86 4.25 10.13
C VAL A 406 25.66 4.82 9.37
N ILE A 407 25.03 3.97 8.57
CA ILE A 407 23.77 4.26 7.89
C ILE A 407 22.72 3.27 8.37
N THR A 408 21.62 3.75 8.96
CA THR A 408 20.48 2.90 9.31
C THR A 408 19.22 3.27 8.51
N ILE A 409 18.63 2.28 7.84
CA ILE A 409 17.44 2.42 7.00
C ILE A 409 16.29 1.64 7.64
N ALA A 410 15.12 2.26 7.79
CA ALA A 410 13.90 1.57 8.22
C ALA A 410 13.02 1.18 7.03
N GLU A 411 12.66 -0.09 6.95
CA GLU A 411 11.56 -0.56 6.11
C GLU A 411 10.23 -0.42 6.88
N ASP A 412 9.62 0.77 6.73
CA ASP A 412 8.34 1.09 7.34
C ASP A 412 7.34 1.63 6.31
N VAL A 413 6.24 0.92 6.13
CA VAL A 413 5.12 1.32 5.26
C VAL A 413 4.18 2.30 5.95
N SER A 414 4.10 2.29 7.29
CA SER A 414 3.14 3.10 8.04
C SER A 414 3.39 4.60 7.92
N GLY A 415 4.65 5.01 7.87
CA GLY A 415 5.02 6.43 7.87
C GLY A 415 4.99 7.08 9.24
N MET A 416 5.38 6.32 10.27
CA MET A 416 5.46 6.81 11.63
C MET A 416 6.27 8.11 11.73
N PRO A 417 5.71 9.21 12.27
CA PRO A 417 6.43 10.45 12.52
C PRO A 417 7.62 10.25 13.45
N ALA A 418 8.70 11.01 13.23
CA ALA A 418 9.92 11.01 14.05
C ALA A 418 10.74 9.70 13.99
N LEU A 419 10.46 8.82 13.03
CA LEU A 419 11.22 7.58 12.83
C LEU A 419 12.68 7.90 12.40
N CYS A 420 12.85 8.89 11.53
CA CYS A 420 14.15 9.30 10.99
C CYS A 420 14.66 10.63 11.60
N ILE A 421 14.30 10.88 12.85
CA ILE A 421 14.76 12.03 13.64
C ILE A 421 15.69 11.55 14.75
N SER A 422 16.65 12.39 15.12
CA SER A 422 17.63 12.06 16.15
C SER A 422 17.03 11.75 17.51
N LEU A 423 17.66 10.78 18.20
CA LEU A 423 17.27 10.34 19.55
C LEU A 423 17.31 11.47 20.58
N SER A 424 18.28 12.40 20.49
CA SER A 424 18.35 13.55 21.40
C SER A 424 17.16 14.51 21.27
N LEU A 425 16.42 14.43 20.16
CA LEU A 425 15.18 15.17 19.94
C LEU A 425 13.92 14.36 20.31
N GLY A 426 14.07 13.08 20.66
CA GLY A 426 12.96 12.16 20.92
C GLY A 426 12.49 11.34 19.72
N GLY A 427 13.24 11.35 18.61
CA GLY A 427 12.99 10.46 17.48
C GLY A 427 13.51 9.04 17.72
N VAL A 428 13.28 8.12 16.78
CA VAL A 428 13.73 6.72 16.88
C VAL A 428 15.21 6.55 16.48
N GLY A 429 15.75 7.47 15.69
CA GLY A 429 17.19 7.56 15.39
C GLY A 429 17.64 6.93 14.06
N PHE A 430 16.72 6.54 13.17
CA PHE A 430 17.10 6.07 11.83
C PHE A 430 17.63 7.21 10.95
N ASP A 431 18.55 6.90 10.02
CA ASP A 431 18.98 7.88 9.02
C ASP A 431 17.96 8.05 7.90
N TYR A 432 17.38 6.95 7.41
CA TYR A 432 16.46 6.94 6.27
C TYR A 432 15.27 6.01 6.53
N ARG A 433 14.18 6.25 5.81
CA ARG A 433 13.12 5.26 5.57
C ARG A 433 12.88 5.02 4.09
N LEU A 434 12.32 3.86 3.74
CA LEU A 434 11.92 3.55 2.36
C LEU A 434 10.63 4.29 1.96
N ALA A 435 10.60 4.88 0.76
CA ALA A 435 9.43 5.56 0.20
C ALA A 435 8.49 4.57 -0.54
N MET A 436 7.88 3.67 0.23
CA MET A 436 7.16 2.48 -0.29
C MET A 436 5.91 2.81 -1.13
N ALA A 437 5.33 4.00 -0.99
CA ALA A 437 4.16 4.42 -1.78
C ALA A 437 4.48 4.71 -3.26
N ILE A 438 5.76 4.96 -3.61
CA ILE A 438 6.16 5.30 -4.99
C ILE A 438 6.00 4.10 -5.94
N PRO A 439 6.53 2.91 -5.62
CA PRO A 439 6.29 1.70 -6.43
C PRO A 439 4.81 1.40 -6.63
N ASP A 440 4.01 1.41 -5.56
CA ASP A 440 2.57 1.10 -5.62
C ASP A 440 1.85 2.02 -6.59
N MET A 441 2.19 3.31 -6.58
CA MET A 441 1.66 4.26 -7.55
C MET A 441 2.06 3.90 -8.99
N TRP A 442 3.34 3.61 -9.26
CA TRP A 442 3.79 3.27 -10.61
C TRP A 442 3.12 2.00 -11.13
N ILE A 443 3.07 0.94 -10.32
CA ILE A 443 2.40 -0.31 -10.67
C ILE A 443 0.92 -0.07 -10.94
N LYS A 444 0.25 0.66 -10.06
CA LYS A 444 -1.18 0.99 -10.22
C LYS A 444 -1.44 1.72 -11.54
N ILE A 445 -0.68 2.78 -11.86
CA ILE A 445 -0.94 3.53 -13.10
C ILE A 445 -0.57 2.73 -14.35
N LEU A 446 0.49 1.90 -14.30
CA LEU A 446 0.88 1.07 -15.43
C LEU A 446 -0.11 -0.07 -15.69
N LYS A 447 -0.75 -0.57 -14.63
CA LYS A 447 -1.76 -1.63 -14.69
C LYS A 447 -3.14 -1.12 -15.09
N GLU A 448 -3.54 0.04 -14.59
CA GLU A 448 -4.94 0.49 -14.61
C GLU A 448 -5.22 1.67 -15.56
N LYS A 449 -4.19 2.39 -16.03
CA LYS A 449 -4.35 3.66 -16.75
C LYS A 449 -3.59 3.68 -18.08
N LYS A 450 -4.19 4.29 -19.10
CA LYS A 450 -3.48 4.67 -20.33
C LYS A 450 -2.60 5.90 -20.09
N ASP A 451 -1.56 6.09 -20.90
CA ASP A 451 -0.60 7.20 -20.78
C ASP A 451 -1.29 8.59 -20.74
N ASP A 452 -2.36 8.79 -21.50
CA ASP A 452 -3.12 10.05 -21.55
C ASP A 452 -4.02 10.28 -20.32
N GLU A 453 -4.30 9.22 -19.55
CA GLU A 453 -5.06 9.25 -18.30
C GLU A 453 -4.16 9.46 -17.08
N TRP A 454 -2.83 9.52 -17.25
CA TRP A 454 -1.92 9.74 -16.14
C TRP A 454 -2.13 11.13 -15.53
N ASP A 455 -2.41 11.16 -14.23
CA ASP A 455 -2.53 12.36 -13.42
C ASP A 455 -1.13 12.78 -12.93
N LEU A 456 -0.56 13.78 -13.60
CA LEU A 456 0.79 14.26 -13.29
C LEU A 456 0.85 14.98 -11.95
N SER A 457 -0.27 15.56 -11.51
CA SER A 457 -0.39 16.20 -10.21
C SER A 457 -0.35 15.18 -9.09
N ASN A 458 -1.02 14.05 -9.24
CA ASN A 458 -0.93 12.94 -8.30
C ASN A 458 0.47 12.30 -8.30
N ILE A 459 1.09 12.11 -9.48
CA ILE A 459 2.47 11.61 -9.57
C ILE A 459 3.44 12.54 -8.83
N ALA A 460 3.36 13.84 -9.12
CA ALA A 460 4.18 14.85 -8.45
C ALA A 460 3.92 14.89 -6.93
N PHE A 461 2.65 14.76 -6.52
CA PHE A 461 2.27 14.70 -5.12
C PHE A 461 2.89 13.49 -4.42
N THR A 462 2.70 12.26 -4.91
CA THR A 462 3.29 11.05 -4.30
C THR A 462 4.81 11.12 -4.17
N MET A 463 5.51 11.68 -5.16
CA MET A 463 6.95 11.88 -5.11
C MET A 463 7.40 12.87 -4.03
N THR A 464 6.55 13.84 -3.69
CA THR A 464 6.89 14.95 -2.79
C THR A 464 6.18 14.90 -1.44
N ASN A 465 5.18 14.04 -1.28
CA ASN A 465 4.40 13.87 -0.06
C ASN A 465 5.20 13.08 0.98
N ARG A 466 6.17 13.75 1.58
CA ARG A 466 7.14 13.21 2.52
C ARG A 466 7.33 14.19 3.67
N ARG A 467 7.75 13.67 4.81
CA ARG A 467 7.91 14.48 6.03
C ARG A 467 9.13 15.38 5.91
N HIS A 468 8.95 16.67 6.19
CA HIS A 468 10.06 17.61 6.16
C HIS A 468 11.07 17.29 7.28
N GLY A 469 12.36 17.23 6.94
CA GLY A 469 13.44 16.96 7.90
C GLY A 469 13.74 15.48 8.14
N GLU A 470 12.95 14.57 7.56
CA GLU A 470 13.18 13.12 7.58
C GLU A 470 13.62 12.64 6.19
N LYS A 471 14.77 11.97 6.10
CA LYS A 471 15.33 11.53 4.83
C LYS A 471 14.66 10.24 4.36
N THR A 472 14.47 10.13 3.05
CA THR A 472 13.79 8.98 2.43
C THR A 472 14.59 8.43 1.25
N ILE A 473 14.59 7.11 1.10
CA ILE A 473 15.15 6.42 -0.08
C ILE A 473 14.01 6.10 -1.04
N ALA A 474 14.05 6.69 -2.22
CA ALA A 474 13.07 6.50 -3.27
C ALA A 474 13.50 5.41 -4.27
N TYR A 475 12.53 4.67 -4.78
CA TYR A 475 12.74 3.63 -5.78
C TYR A 475 11.45 3.45 -6.57
N CYS A 476 11.57 3.02 -7.82
CA CYS A 476 10.43 2.91 -8.73
C CYS A 476 9.73 1.55 -8.66
N GLU A 477 10.48 0.51 -8.32
CA GLU A 477 10.02 -0.88 -8.16
C GLU A 477 11.00 -1.57 -7.19
N SER A 478 10.51 -2.53 -6.41
CA SER A 478 11.28 -3.26 -5.40
C SER A 478 11.59 -4.69 -5.84
N HIS A 479 12.25 -5.42 -4.95
CA HIS A 479 12.42 -6.86 -5.09
C HIS A 479 11.08 -7.63 -5.01
N ASP A 480 10.03 -7.11 -4.35
CA ASP A 480 8.70 -7.74 -4.29
C ASP A 480 8.01 -7.73 -5.65
N GLN A 481 8.01 -6.59 -6.36
CA GLN A 481 7.47 -6.51 -7.72
C GLN A 481 8.25 -7.36 -8.74
N ALA A 482 9.48 -7.73 -8.40
CA ALA A 482 10.24 -8.66 -9.22
C ALA A 482 9.81 -10.12 -9.01
N LEU A 483 9.09 -10.48 -7.93
CA LEU A 483 8.70 -11.85 -7.62
C LEU A 483 7.55 -12.36 -8.51
N VAL A 484 7.43 -13.69 -8.60
CA VAL A 484 6.32 -14.36 -9.28
C VAL A 484 4.97 -13.93 -8.68
N GLY A 485 4.02 -13.59 -9.56
CA GLY A 485 2.71 -13.08 -9.16
C GLY A 485 2.55 -11.57 -9.40
N ASP A 486 3.64 -10.85 -9.66
CA ASP A 486 3.64 -9.47 -10.13
C ASP A 486 4.48 -9.31 -11.42
N LYS A 487 4.60 -8.09 -11.95
CA LYS A 487 5.45 -7.76 -13.10
C LYS A 487 6.39 -6.59 -12.78
N SER A 488 7.62 -6.67 -13.28
CA SER A 488 8.51 -5.49 -13.32
C SER A 488 7.91 -4.37 -14.17
N ILE A 489 8.37 -3.13 -13.98
CA ILE A 489 7.96 -1.98 -14.79
C ILE A 489 8.16 -2.27 -16.28
N MET A 490 9.30 -2.87 -16.65
CA MET A 490 9.58 -3.18 -18.05
C MET A 490 8.61 -4.26 -18.60
N MET A 491 8.25 -5.26 -17.79
CA MET A 491 7.24 -6.25 -18.17
C MET A 491 5.84 -5.66 -18.29
N TYR A 492 5.47 -4.68 -17.46
CA TYR A 492 4.23 -3.91 -17.63
C TYR A 492 4.23 -3.07 -18.92
N LEU A 493 5.39 -2.52 -19.30
CA LEU A 493 5.51 -1.62 -20.43
C LEU A 493 5.55 -2.34 -21.79
N CYS A 494 6.22 -3.49 -21.87
CA CYS A 494 6.53 -4.17 -23.13
C CYS A 494 5.97 -5.59 -23.26
N ASP A 495 5.70 -6.25 -22.13
CA ASP A 495 5.16 -7.61 -22.05
C ASP A 495 5.83 -8.59 -23.04
N ALA A 496 5.05 -9.28 -23.87
CA ALA A 496 5.56 -10.29 -24.80
C ALA A 496 6.56 -9.76 -25.85
N GLU A 497 6.52 -8.47 -26.20
CA GLU A 497 7.45 -7.92 -27.20
C GLU A 497 8.88 -7.83 -26.69
N MET A 498 9.12 -7.93 -25.38
CA MET A 498 10.48 -8.01 -24.83
C MET A 498 11.26 -9.18 -25.42
N TYR A 499 10.60 -10.30 -25.70
CA TYR A 499 11.24 -11.52 -26.19
C TYR A 499 11.52 -11.51 -27.70
N THR A 500 10.83 -10.65 -28.47
CA THR A 500 10.91 -10.61 -29.94
C THR A 500 11.57 -9.35 -30.48
N ASN A 501 11.45 -8.23 -29.77
CA ASN A 501 11.80 -6.90 -30.25
C ASN A 501 12.81 -6.17 -29.37
N MET A 502 13.57 -6.87 -28.53
CA MET A 502 14.74 -6.29 -27.85
C MET A 502 16.05 -6.41 -28.65
N SER A 503 16.05 -7.06 -29.82
CA SER A 503 17.20 -7.03 -30.74
C SER A 503 17.22 -5.77 -31.59
N LYS A 504 18.39 -5.15 -31.79
CA LYS A 504 18.57 -4.05 -32.75
C LYS A 504 18.31 -4.48 -34.20
N LEU A 505 18.39 -5.78 -34.49
CA LEU A 505 18.17 -6.34 -35.83
C LEU A 505 16.68 -6.47 -36.17
N THR A 506 15.80 -6.45 -35.17
CA THR A 506 14.35 -6.44 -35.37
C THR A 506 13.81 -5.00 -35.33
N PRO A 507 12.64 -4.73 -35.93
CA PRO A 507 12.05 -3.40 -35.90
C PRO A 507 11.90 -2.87 -34.47
N LEU A 508 12.23 -1.59 -34.28
CA LEU A 508 11.87 -0.86 -33.06
C LEU A 508 10.36 -0.57 -33.15
N THR A 509 9.56 -1.39 -32.49
CA THR A 509 8.11 -1.23 -32.49
C THR A 509 7.71 -0.04 -31.59
N PRO A 510 6.53 0.56 -31.80
CA PRO A 510 6.03 1.61 -30.91
C PRO A 510 5.91 1.17 -29.44
N ILE A 511 5.73 -0.12 -29.17
CA ILE A 511 5.66 -0.69 -27.81
C ILE A 511 7.04 -0.71 -27.15
N ILE A 512 8.07 -1.19 -27.84
CA ILE A 512 9.45 -1.19 -27.31
C ILE A 512 9.98 0.24 -27.19
N GLU A 513 9.71 1.11 -28.17
CA GLU A 513 10.04 2.52 -28.10
C GLU A 513 9.40 3.19 -26.86
N ARG A 514 8.08 3.00 -26.68
CA ARG A 514 7.35 3.49 -25.51
C ARG A 514 7.96 2.99 -24.22
N GLY A 515 8.19 1.68 -24.12
CA GLY A 515 8.67 1.07 -22.88
C GLY A 515 10.07 1.50 -22.51
N MET A 516 10.99 1.56 -23.48
CA MET A 516 12.34 2.07 -23.22
C MET A 516 12.33 3.54 -22.79
N ALA A 517 11.51 4.38 -23.43
CA ALA A 517 11.41 5.79 -23.08
C ALA A 517 10.82 5.99 -21.67
N LEU A 518 9.68 5.35 -21.37
CA LEU A 518 9.02 5.47 -20.07
C LEU A 518 9.83 4.85 -18.93
N HIS A 519 10.53 3.73 -19.16
CA HIS A 519 11.43 3.14 -18.17
C HIS A 519 12.50 4.13 -17.71
N LYS A 520 13.16 4.81 -18.66
CA LYS A 520 14.15 5.87 -18.36
C LYS A 520 13.51 7.05 -17.62
N MET A 521 12.36 7.53 -18.09
CA MET A 521 11.68 8.69 -17.50
C MET A 521 11.17 8.44 -16.08
N ILE A 522 10.52 7.30 -15.83
CA ILE A 522 10.00 6.92 -14.51
C ILE A 522 11.13 6.89 -13.49
N ARG A 523 12.28 6.31 -13.87
CA ARG A 523 13.45 6.20 -13.01
C ARG A 523 14.08 7.54 -12.71
N LEU A 524 14.31 8.37 -13.74
CA LEU A 524 14.88 9.69 -13.52
C LEU A 524 13.95 10.60 -12.72
N LEU A 525 12.63 10.53 -12.94
CA LEU A 525 11.65 11.29 -12.14
C LEU A 525 11.71 10.85 -10.67
N THR A 526 11.70 9.54 -10.41
CA THR A 526 11.80 8.99 -9.06
C THR A 526 13.12 9.37 -8.38
N HIS A 527 14.24 9.26 -9.10
CA HIS A 527 15.58 9.58 -8.61
C HIS A 527 15.77 11.07 -8.34
N ALA A 528 15.19 11.96 -9.16
CA ALA A 528 15.37 13.40 -9.02
C ALA A 528 14.35 14.07 -8.08
N LEU A 529 13.14 13.52 -7.95
CA LEU A 529 12.03 14.14 -7.21
C LEU A 529 11.61 13.37 -5.94
N GLY A 530 11.79 12.05 -5.93
CA GLY A 530 11.16 11.15 -4.97
C GLY A 530 11.82 11.05 -3.60
N GLY A 531 13.09 11.45 -3.43
CA GLY A 531 13.86 11.11 -2.22
C GLY A 531 15.11 11.95 -1.95
N GLU A 532 15.74 11.66 -0.81
CA GLU A 532 17.11 12.07 -0.42
C GLU A 532 18.13 10.94 -0.64
N GLY A 533 17.65 9.77 -1.07
CA GLY A 533 18.42 8.66 -1.61
C GLY A 533 17.64 7.97 -2.75
N TYR A 534 18.33 7.15 -3.52
CA TYR A 534 17.76 6.31 -4.57
C TYR A 534 18.14 4.85 -4.36
N LEU A 535 17.23 3.93 -4.64
CA LEU A 535 17.46 2.49 -4.60
C LEU A 535 17.04 1.83 -5.93
N ASN A 536 17.81 0.83 -6.34
CA ASN A 536 17.53 -0.04 -7.48
C ASN A 536 17.81 -1.50 -7.12
N PHE A 537 16.83 -2.38 -7.36
CA PHE A 537 17.02 -3.82 -7.24
C PHE A 537 17.73 -4.41 -8.48
N GLN A 538 18.69 -5.31 -8.23
CA GLN A 538 19.54 -5.88 -9.29
C GLN A 538 18.74 -6.48 -10.46
N GLY A 539 19.09 -6.07 -11.69
CA GLY A 539 18.39 -6.42 -12.92
C GLY A 539 17.47 -5.31 -13.43
N ASN A 540 16.79 -4.61 -12.53
CA ASN A 540 15.85 -3.55 -12.92
C ASN A 540 16.60 -2.36 -13.55
N GLU A 541 17.92 -2.28 -13.37
CA GLU A 541 18.72 -1.21 -13.95
C GLU A 541 18.67 -1.18 -15.49
N PHE A 542 18.46 -2.32 -16.11
CA PHE A 542 18.39 -2.48 -17.56
C PHE A 542 17.06 -3.01 -18.05
N GLY A 543 16.02 -3.02 -17.22
CA GLY A 543 14.72 -3.59 -17.56
C GLY A 543 14.80 -5.09 -17.80
N HIS A 544 15.32 -5.84 -16.84
CA HIS A 544 15.42 -7.31 -16.90
C HIS A 544 14.04 -7.93 -17.26
N PRO A 545 13.98 -8.87 -18.23
CA PRO A 545 12.73 -9.53 -18.62
C PRO A 545 12.25 -10.54 -17.57
N GLU A 546 11.10 -11.17 -17.81
CA GLU A 546 10.56 -12.24 -16.96
C GLU A 546 10.27 -11.76 -15.51
N TRP A 547 10.38 -12.66 -14.55
CA TRP A 547 10.22 -12.42 -13.11
C TRP A 547 11.23 -13.27 -12.34
N LEU A 548 11.30 -13.06 -11.04
CA LEU A 548 12.09 -13.82 -10.07
C LEU A 548 11.18 -14.85 -9.39
N ASP A 549 11.57 -16.12 -9.40
CA ASP A 549 10.89 -17.17 -8.63
C ASP A 549 11.96 -18.10 -8.06
N PHE A 550 11.81 -18.43 -6.79
CA PHE A 550 12.75 -19.28 -6.07
C PHE A 550 12.33 -20.76 -6.16
N PRO A 551 13.29 -21.70 -6.04
CA PRO A 551 12.98 -23.12 -5.98
C PRO A 551 12.01 -23.44 -4.83
N ARG A 552 10.82 -23.95 -5.18
CA ARG A 552 9.78 -24.37 -4.24
C ARG A 552 8.92 -25.48 -4.83
N ALA A 553 8.08 -26.10 -4.01
CA ALA A 553 7.19 -27.18 -4.46
C ALA A 553 6.29 -26.78 -5.65
N GLY A 554 5.82 -25.53 -5.67
CA GLY A 554 4.94 -25.04 -6.75
C GLY A 554 5.59 -24.81 -8.12
N ASN A 555 6.91 -24.98 -8.24
CA ASN A 555 7.65 -24.88 -9.51
C ASN A 555 8.67 -26.03 -9.68
N ASP A 556 8.41 -27.17 -9.05
CA ASP A 556 9.27 -28.36 -9.09
C ASP A 556 10.73 -28.09 -8.64
N ASN A 557 10.92 -27.19 -7.67
CA ASN A 557 12.23 -26.73 -7.20
C ASN A 557 13.13 -26.18 -8.33
N SER A 558 12.52 -25.48 -9.29
CA SER A 558 13.23 -24.93 -10.44
C SER A 558 14.09 -23.72 -10.06
N PHE A 559 15.32 -23.69 -10.59
CA PHE A 559 16.21 -22.52 -10.55
C PHE A 559 16.08 -21.65 -11.81
N TRP A 560 15.14 -21.95 -12.72
CA TRP A 560 15.01 -21.24 -14.01
C TRP A 560 14.87 -19.73 -13.87
N TYR A 561 14.08 -19.28 -12.90
CA TYR A 561 13.84 -17.86 -12.62
C TYR A 561 14.68 -17.33 -11.45
N ALA A 562 15.38 -18.19 -10.72
CA ALA A 562 16.23 -17.82 -9.57
C ALA A 562 17.63 -17.36 -10.03
N ARG A 563 17.67 -16.42 -10.98
CA ARG A 563 18.89 -15.94 -11.65
C ARG A 563 18.75 -14.52 -12.17
N ARG A 564 19.86 -13.96 -12.67
CA ARG A 564 19.92 -12.67 -13.36
C ARG A 564 20.69 -12.76 -14.66
N GLN A 565 20.02 -12.40 -15.75
CA GLN A 565 20.52 -12.49 -17.12
C GLN A 565 21.41 -11.30 -17.48
N PHE A 566 22.49 -11.07 -16.73
CA PHE A 566 23.38 -9.92 -16.95
C PHE A 566 24.06 -9.93 -18.33
N ASN A 567 24.20 -11.11 -18.93
CA ASN A 567 24.64 -11.29 -20.32
C ASN A 567 23.79 -10.50 -21.34
N LEU A 568 22.53 -10.18 -21.03
CA LEU A 568 21.66 -9.36 -21.90
C LEU A 568 22.19 -7.93 -22.11
N THR A 569 22.96 -7.41 -21.15
CA THR A 569 23.57 -6.08 -21.26
C THR A 569 24.93 -6.09 -21.95
N GLU A 570 25.57 -7.26 -22.02
CA GLU A 570 26.88 -7.47 -22.66
C GLU A 570 26.74 -7.74 -24.15
N ASP A 571 25.59 -8.28 -24.58
CA ASP A 571 25.28 -8.46 -25.99
C ASP A 571 25.00 -7.10 -26.66
N HIS A 572 25.94 -6.69 -27.51
CA HIS A 572 25.85 -5.43 -28.24
C HIS A 572 24.66 -5.40 -29.20
N ASP A 573 24.12 -6.53 -29.64
CA ASP A 573 22.99 -6.62 -30.55
C ASP A 573 21.62 -6.45 -29.87
N LEU A 574 21.59 -6.37 -28.53
CA LEU A 574 20.38 -6.14 -27.75
C LEU A 574 20.22 -4.70 -27.25
N ARG A 575 18.97 -4.31 -26.99
CA ARG A 575 18.55 -2.97 -26.56
C ARG A 575 18.66 -2.73 -25.05
N TYR A 576 18.83 -3.78 -24.22
CA TYR A 576 18.96 -3.66 -22.75
C TYR A 576 20.13 -2.76 -22.34
N ARG A 577 21.23 -2.79 -23.11
CA ARG A 577 22.38 -1.93 -22.89
C ARG A 577 22.01 -0.45 -22.86
N PHE A 578 21.07 0.01 -23.68
CA PHE A 578 20.66 1.42 -23.68
C PHE A 578 20.05 1.87 -22.35
N LEU A 579 19.28 0.99 -21.70
CA LEU A 579 18.69 1.25 -20.38
C LEU A 579 19.78 1.23 -19.30
N ASN A 580 20.72 0.29 -19.39
CA ASN A 580 21.88 0.18 -18.51
C ASN A 580 22.77 1.44 -18.55
N GLU A 581 23.09 1.94 -19.74
CA GLU A 581 23.93 3.13 -19.91
C GLU A 581 23.20 4.39 -19.44
N PHE A 582 21.87 4.47 -19.62
CA PHE A 582 21.07 5.57 -19.07
C PHE A 582 21.09 5.59 -17.53
N ASP A 583 20.98 4.42 -16.89
CA ASP A 583 21.10 4.32 -15.44
C ASP A 583 22.50 4.77 -14.96
N ALA A 584 23.56 4.34 -15.65
CA ALA A 584 24.91 4.80 -15.37
C ALA A 584 25.06 6.31 -15.54
N GLY A 585 24.48 6.88 -16.59
CA GLY A 585 24.47 8.32 -16.86
C GLY A 585 23.72 9.11 -15.79
N MET A 586 22.57 8.61 -15.34
CA MET A 586 21.76 9.17 -14.25
C MET A 586 22.54 9.24 -12.94
N ASN A 587 23.12 8.12 -12.49
CA ASN A 587 23.88 8.06 -11.23
C ASN A 587 25.15 8.91 -11.28
N LYS A 588 25.87 8.94 -12.41
CA LYS A 588 27.07 9.78 -12.59
C LYS A 588 26.72 11.26 -12.61
N ALA A 589 25.59 11.63 -13.20
CA ALA A 589 25.08 12.99 -13.14
C ALA A 589 24.73 13.38 -11.70
N GLU A 590 24.07 12.50 -10.92
CA GLU A 590 23.79 12.81 -9.52
C GLU A 590 25.06 12.94 -8.70
N ALA A 591 26.04 12.04 -8.87
CA ALA A 591 27.32 12.13 -8.19
C ALA A 591 28.07 13.45 -8.47
N LYS A 592 27.83 14.07 -9.63
CA LYS A 592 28.45 15.34 -10.02
C LYS A 592 27.67 16.57 -9.54
N TYR A 593 26.35 16.50 -9.53
CA TYR A 593 25.48 17.67 -9.29
C TYR A 593 24.74 17.65 -7.94
N GLY A 594 24.71 16.52 -7.24
CA GLY A 594 24.30 16.43 -5.84
C GLY A 594 22.83 16.72 -5.56
N TRP A 595 21.91 16.27 -6.43
CA TRP A 595 20.50 16.60 -6.23
C TRP A 595 19.81 15.81 -5.13
N LEU A 596 20.27 14.60 -4.77
CA LEU A 596 19.63 13.83 -3.70
C LEU A 596 19.87 14.45 -2.32
N HIS A 597 21.08 14.96 -2.03
CA HIS A 597 21.36 15.68 -0.78
C HIS A 597 20.98 17.17 -0.82
N SER A 598 20.42 17.65 -1.93
CA SER A 598 19.87 19.00 -2.03
C SER A 598 18.45 19.07 -1.45
N PRO A 599 18.00 20.25 -0.98
CA PRO A 599 16.62 20.45 -0.56
C PRO A 599 15.60 20.00 -1.61
N GLN A 600 14.38 19.72 -1.14
CA GLN A 600 13.27 19.28 -1.98
C GLN A 600 13.07 20.22 -3.18
N ALA A 601 12.75 19.62 -4.33
CA ALA A 601 12.59 20.35 -5.58
C ALA A 601 11.46 21.38 -5.53
N TYR A 602 11.59 22.45 -6.31
CA TYR A 602 10.50 23.36 -6.61
C TYR A 602 9.83 22.93 -7.91
N ILE A 603 8.59 22.42 -7.85
CA ILE A 603 7.81 22.05 -9.04
C ILE A 603 7.15 23.31 -9.61
N SER A 604 7.67 23.78 -10.74
CA SER A 604 7.12 24.95 -11.43
C SER A 604 5.91 24.60 -12.30
N LEU A 605 5.86 23.40 -12.86
CA LEU A 605 4.81 22.98 -13.78
C LEU A 605 4.45 21.51 -13.60
N LYS A 606 3.15 21.24 -13.64
CA LYS A 606 2.53 19.91 -13.72
C LYS A 606 1.29 20.05 -14.60
N ASN A 607 1.50 20.05 -15.91
CA ASN A 607 0.46 20.33 -16.89
C ASN A 607 -0.22 19.04 -17.33
N GLU A 608 -1.49 18.86 -16.96
CA GLU A 608 -2.25 17.64 -17.28
C GLU A 608 -2.58 17.50 -18.77
N SER A 609 -2.79 18.61 -19.48
CA SER A 609 -3.14 18.59 -20.91
C SER A 609 -1.92 18.22 -21.74
N ASP A 610 -0.83 18.94 -21.52
CA ASP A 610 0.41 18.76 -22.29
C ASP A 610 1.20 17.54 -21.80
N LYS A 611 0.79 16.96 -20.66
CA LYS A 611 1.51 15.90 -19.95
C LYS A 611 2.98 16.26 -19.67
N VAL A 612 3.22 17.49 -19.20
CA VAL A 612 4.57 18.00 -18.90
C VAL A 612 4.77 18.27 -17.41
N ILE A 613 5.87 17.76 -16.85
CA ILE A 613 6.35 18.12 -15.50
C ILE A 613 7.65 18.91 -15.61
N VAL A 614 7.74 20.06 -14.93
CA VAL A 614 8.97 20.85 -14.82
C VAL A 614 9.26 21.21 -13.37
N PHE A 615 10.47 20.91 -12.91
CA PHE A 615 10.93 21.28 -11.58
C PHE A 615 12.40 21.67 -11.54
N GLU A 616 12.79 22.40 -10.49
CA GLU A 616 14.17 22.77 -10.21
C GLU A 616 14.65 22.08 -8.92
N ARG A 617 15.84 21.45 -8.98
CA ARG A 617 16.52 20.87 -7.80
C ARG A 617 18.04 20.99 -7.98
N ALA A 618 18.77 21.36 -6.93
CA ALA A 618 20.23 21.56 -6.98
C ALA A 618 20.72 22.56 -8.05
N GLY A 619 19.90 23.56 -8.39
CA GLY A 619 20.20 24.50 -9.48
C GLY A 619 20.08 23.92 -10.89
N LEU A 620 19.66 22.66 -11.01
CA LEU A 620 19.27 22.02 -12.27
C LEU A 620 17.79 22.25 -12.53
N VAL A 621 17.43 22.24 -13.81
CA VAL A 621 16.05 22.27 -14.30
C VAL A 621 15.79 20.94 -14.98
N PHE A 622 14.71 20.28 -14.61
CA PHE A 622 14.25 19.03 -15.20
C PHE A 622 12.93 19.27 -15.93
N ALA A 623 12.84 18.87 -17.20
CA ALA A 623 11.63 18.95 -18.00
C ALA A 623 11.30 17.58 -18.59
N PHE A 624 10.18 17.02 -18.16
CA PHE A 624 9.66 15.73 -18.60
C PHE A 624 8.44 15.95 -19.49
N ASN A 625 8.44 15.36 -20.69
CA ASN A 625 7.26 15.27 -21.54
C ASN A 625 6.75 13.83 -21.57
N PHE A 626 5.71 13.55 -20.79
CA PHE A 626 5.02 12.26 -20.73
C PHE A 626 3.92 12.12 -21.78
N HIS A 627 3.69 13.12 -22.63
CA HIS A 627 2.67 13.05 -23.66
C HIS A 627 2.93 11.84 -24.57
N PRO A 628 1.90 11.04 -24.94
CA PRO A 628 2.12 9.84 -25.76
C PRO A 628 2.50 10.15 -27.21
N THR A 629 2.03 11.27 -27.78
CA THR A 629 2.23 11.63 -29.20
C THR A 629 2.83 13.02 -29.46
N GLU A 630 2.41 14.05 -28.72
CA GLU A 630 2.79 15.44 -28.98
C GLU A 630 4.23 15.79 -28.58
N SER A 631 4.85 16.59 -29.45
CA SER A 631 6.17 17.18 -29.24
C SER A 631 6.05 18.70 -29.29
N PHE A 632 6.73 19.39 -28.39
CA PHE A 632 6.58 20.83 -28.22
C PHE A 632 7.85 21.59 -28.62
N PRO A 633 7.88 22.31 -29.76
CA PRO A 633 9.10 22.94 -30.29
C PRO A 633 9.64 24.08 -29.41
N ASP A 634 8.75 24.90 -28.85
CA ASP A 634 9.09 26.14 -28.16
C ASP A 634 8.43 26.22 -26.76
N TYR A 635 8.44 25.10 -26.04
CA TYR A 635 7.72 24.97 -24.77
C TYR A 635 8.32 25.88 -23.70
N ARG A 636 7.49 26.76 -23.12
CA ARG A 636 7.94 27.75 -22.14
C ARG A 636 8.01 27.15 -20.74
N ILE A 637 9.19 27.19 -20.15
CA ILE A 637 9.43 26.69 -18.78
C ILE A 637 9.92 27.82 -17.86
N GLY A 638 9.46 27.82 -16.61
CA GLY A 638 9.86 28.81 -15.61
C GLY A 638 11.24 28.51 -15.03
N ILE A 639 12.03 29.55 -14.79
CA ILE A 639 13.42 29.46 -14.31
C ILE A 639 13.66 30.51 -13.22
N GLU A 640 14.25 30.12 -12.09
CA GLU A 640 14.49 31.06 -10.99
C GLU A 640 15.68 31.97 -11.25
N GLN A 641 16.80 31.38 -11.68
CA GLN A 641 18.06 32.08 -11.84
C GLN A 641 18.30 32.43 -13.31
N ALA A 642 18.34 33.73 -13.62
CA ALA A 642 18.62 34.20 -14.97
C ALA A 642 20.03 33.79 -15.43
N GLY A 643 20.17 33.21 -16.62
CA GLY A 643 21.46 32.82 -17.18
C GLY A 643 21.35 32.04 -18.49
N THR A 644 22.41 31.29 -18.80
CA THR A 644 22.46 30.43 -20.00
C THR A 644 22.51 28.97 -19.59
N TYR A 645 21.51 28.18 -19.95
CA TYR A 645 21.42 26.77 -19.59
C TYR A 645 21.92 25.86 -20.71
N ARG A 646 22.47 24.69 -20.36
CA ARG A 646 22.89 23.63 -21.29
C ARG A 646 22.40 22.27 -20.83
N VAL A 647 22.15 21.37 -21.77
CA VAL A 647 21.75 19.98 -21.51
C VAL A 647 22.89 19.24 -20.79
N ILE A 648 22.56 18.52 -19.72
CA ILE A 648 23.49 17.64 -18.98
C ILE A 648 23.14 16.17 -19.12
N LEU A 649 21.85 15.85 -19.29
CA LEU A 649 21.33 14.50 -19.53
C LEU A 649 20.12 14.64 -20.45
N ASN A 650 20.12 13.86 -21.53
CA ASN A 650 19.08 13.80 -22.54
C ASN A 650 18.68 12.35 -22.74
N SER A 651 17.47 11.96 -22.33
CA SER A 651 17.02 10.58 -22.53
C SER A 651 16.83 10.19 -23.99
N ASP A 652 16.77 11.16 -24.91
CA ASP A 652 16.59 10.96 -26.34
C ASP A 652 17.91 10.77 -27.11
N SER A 653 19.07 10.76 -26.46
CA SER A 653 20.35 10.53 -27.15
C SER A 653 20.48 9.09 -27.67
N ASN A 654 21.28 8.90 -28.73
CA ASN A 654 21.52 7.57 -29.33
C ASN A 654 22.17 6.59 -28.34
N GLU A 655 23.04 7.10 -27.44
CA GLU A 655 23.68 6.29 -26.38
C GLU A 655 22.67 5.65 -25.42
N TYR A 656 21.47 6.23 -25.30
CA TYR A 656 20.38 5.71 -24.48
C TYR A 656 19.24 5.14 -25.34
N GLY A 657 19.48 4.89 -26.64
CA GLY A 657 18.49 4.30 -27.55
C GLY A 657 17.32 5.23 -27.89
N GLY A 658 17.52 6.55 -27.81
CA GLY A 658 16.60 7.56 -28.32
C GLY A 658 16.88 7.94 -29.79
N PHE A 659 16.27 9.03 -30.26
CA PHE A 659 16.30 9.45 -31.66
C PHE A 659 17.26 10.61 -31.99
N GLU A 660 18.00 11.10 -31.00
CA GLU A 660 18.94 12.22 -31.10
C GLU A 660 18.30 13.51 -31.64
N ARG A 661 17.05 13.80 -31.23
CA ARG A 661 16.31 14.98 -31.73
C ARG A 661 16.71 16.28 -31.03
N ILE A 662 17.42 16.18 -29.91
CA ILE A 662 17.81 17.30 -29.06
C ILE A 662 19.33 17.49 -29.14
N ASP A 663 19.77 18.60 -29.74
CA ASP A 663 21.20 18.94 -29.77
C ASP A 663 21.68 19.38 -28.39
N SER A 664 22.48 18.53 -27.74
CA SER A 664 23.05 18.77 -26.42
C SER A 664 24.03 19.96 -26.39
N GLY A 665 24.51 20.43 -27.55
CA GLY A 665 25.31 21.65 -27.69
C GLY A 665 24.50 22.95 -27.56
N THR A 666 23.16 22.87 -27.61
CA THR A 666 22.27 24.02 -27.57
C THR A 666 22.40 24.81 -26.26
N ARG A 667 22.39 26.14 -26.39
CA ARG A 667 22.38 27.08 -25.27
C ARG A 667 21.00 27.69 -25.12
N PHE A 668 20.41 27.56 -23.93
CA PHE A 668 19.08 28.10 -23.61
C PHE A 668 19.24 29.39 -22.81
N PHE A 669 18.76 30.51 -23.32
CA PHE A 669 18.89 31.81 -22.67
C PHE A 669 17.60 32.18 -21.93
N THR A 670 17.71 32.58 -20.67
CA THR A 670 16.54 33.01 -19.90
C THR A 670 16.10 34.42 -20.29
N THR A 671 14.80 34.65 -20.33
CA THR A 671 14.16 35.96 -20.45
C THR A 671 13.63 36.40 -19.08
N ASP A 672 13.91 37.64 -18.66
CA ASP A 672 13.42 38.25 -17.40
C ASP A 672 11.92 38.59 -17.52
N LEU A 673 11.09 37.53 -17.47
CA LEU A 673 9.65 37.61 -17.42
C LEU A 673 9.13 36.47 -16.53
N PRO A 674 8.32 36.77 -15.50
CA PRO A 674 7.78 35.75 -14.63
C PRO A 674 6.91 34.74 -15.36
N TRP A 675 7.11 33.46 -15.07
CA TRP A 675 6.34 32.36 -15.63
C TRP A 675 6.26 31.22 -14.62
N ASN A 676 5.06 30.65 -14.41
CA ASN A 676 4.84 29.49 -13.52
C ASN A 676 5.47 29.64 -12.12
N GLY A 677 5.33 30.83 -11.52
CA GLY A 677 5.86 31.12 -10.18
C GLY A 677 7.38 31.28 -10.09
N ARG A 678 8.08 31.38 -11.23
CA ARG A 678 9.53 31.68 -11.29
C ARG A 678 9.76 33.08 -11.86
N LYS A 679 10.95 33.63 -11.61
CA LYS A 679 11.31 35.01 -12.03
C LYS A 679 11.55 35.16 -13.53
N ASN A 680 12.00 34.11 -14.19
CA ASN A 680 12.39 34.11 -15.61
C ASN A 680 11.70 32.95 -16.34
N PHE A 681 11.79 32.93 -17.67
CA PHE A 681 11.49 31.74 -18.45
C PHE A 681 12.57 31.45 -19.50
N THR A 682 12.63 30.21 -19.98
CA THR A 682 13.29 29.86 -21.25
C THR A 682 12.33 29.02 -22.08
N GLN A 683 12.65 28.84 -23.37
CA GLN A 683 11.92 27.92 -24.24
C GLN A 683 12.81 26.72 -24.55
N VAL A 684 12.20 25.54 -24.61
CA VAL A 684 12.89 24.27 -24.86
C VAL A 684 12.09 23.42 -25.85
N TYR A 685 12.80 22.69 -26.69
CA TYR A 685 12.19 21.64 -27.51
C TYR A 685 12.02 20.39 -26.66
N LEU A 686 10.77 19.91 -26.51
CA LEU A 686 10.41 18.71 -25.77
C LEU A 686 9.74 17.69 -26.69
N PRO A 687 10.50 16.76 -27.29
CA PRO A 687 9.92 15.63 -28.00
C PRO A 687 9.03 14.76 -27.09
N THR A 688 8.05 14.08 -27.68
CA THR A 688 7.20 13.09 -27.00
C THR A 688 8.03 12.04 -26.26
N ARG A 689 7.63 11.69 -25.04
CA ARG A 689 8.30 10.72 -24.15
C ARG A 689 9.79 10.96 -23.98
N THR A 690 10.16 12.18 -23.60
CA THR A 690 11.56 12.53 -23.32
C THR A 690 11.71 13.28 -22.01
N VAL A 691 12.92 13.23 -21.47
CA VAL A 691 13.36 14.09 -20.40
C VAL A 691 14.69 14.77 -20.75
N VAL A 692 14.74 16.07 -20.49
CA VAL A 692 15.95 16.88 -20.58
C VAL A 692 16.20 17.49 -19.21
N SER A 693 17.45 17.41 -18.75
CA SER A 693 17.91 18.19 -17.60
C SER A 693 19.01 19.17 -18.00
N ALA A 694 18.97 20.39 -17.44
CA ALA A 694 19.85 21.49 -17.84
C ALA A 694 20.42 22.31 -16.66
N PHE A 695 21.62 22.88 -16.82
CA PHE A 695 22.35 23.69 -15.80
C PHE A 695 22.81 25.07 -16.32
N GLN A 696 22.87 26.08 -15.44
CA GLN A 696 23.22 27.49 -15.69
C GLN A 696 24.74 27.78 -15.84
N ALA A 697 25.13 28.52 -16.87
CA ALA A 697 26.42 29.22 -17.00
C ALA A 697 26.27 30.69 -16.51
N SER A 698 27.12 31.12 -15.57
CA SER A 698 27.14 32.47 -14.94
C SER A 698 27.45 33.63 -15.94
N ARG A 699 27.10 34.93 -15.79
CA ARG A 699 26.08 35.78 -15.12
C ARG A 699 26.31 37.24 -15.60
N SER A 700 25.31 38.05 -16.01
CA SER A 700 25.21 39.51 -15.68
C SER A 700 23.92 40.23 -16.18
N ALA A 701 23.14 40.73 -15.21
CA ALA A 701 22.24 41.91 -15.12
C ALA A 701 21.44 42.48 -16.32
N PHE A 702 20.12 42.68 -16.15
CA PHE A 702 19.40 43.99 -16.11
C PHE A 702 17.90 43.79 -15.79
N ARG A 703 17.28 44.74 -15.06
CA ARG A 703 15.85 44.92 -14.65
C ARG A 703 15.24 46.13 -15.44
N PRO A 704 13.95 46.54 -15.33
CA PRO A 704 12.66 45.89 -14.97
C PRO A 704 11.44 46.34 -15.87
N ALA A 705 10.21 45.79 -15.65
CA ALA A 705 8.96 46.54 -15.27
C ALA A 705 7.58 45.90 -15.67
N VAL A 706 6.82 45.45 -14.64
CA VAL A 706 5.38 45.59 -14.30
C VAL A 706 4.24 45.60 -15.37
N SER A 707 3.24 44.70 -15.24
CA SER A 707 1.82 45.04 -14.88
C SER A 707 0.82 43.85 -14.82
N THR A 708 0.22 43.70 -13.63
CA THR A 708 -1.15 43.26 -13.21
C THR A 708 -2.18 42.60 -14.15
N GLY A 709 -2.60 41.37 -13.79
CA GLY A 709 -3.94 41.08 -13.20
C GLY A 709 -5.03 40.42 -14.08
N LEU A 710 -5.64 39.30 -13.62
CA LEU A 710 -7.09 39.02 -13.63
C LEU A 710 -7.51 37.69 -12.97
N ARG A 711 -8.80 37.66 -12.54
CA ARG A 711 -9.52 36.71 -11.67
C ARG A 711 -10.17 35.52 -12.42
N ALA A 712 -10.63 34.55 -11.62
CA ALA A 712 -11.20 33.23 -11.93
C ALA A 712 -12.73 33.16 -12.20
N SER A 713 -13.17 32.02 -12.78
CA SER A 713 -14.47 31.26 -12.68
C SER A 713 -14.74 30.57 -14.03
N GLY A 714 -15.32 29.37 -14.24
CA GLY A 714 -16.16 28.44 -13.48
C GLY A 714 -17.21 27.83 -14.46
N ALA A 715 -17.53 26.53 -14.33
CA ALA A 715 -18.53 25.69 -15.05
C ALA A 715 -18.12 25.03 -16.40
N ARG A 716 -18.17 23.69 -16.43
CA ARG A 716 -18.05 22.80 -17.60
C ARG A 716 -19.31 21.93 -17.69
N PHE A 717 -19.65 21.48 -18.91
CA PHE A 717 -20.75 20.57 -19.29
C PHE A 717 -22.10 21.22 -19.64
N ALA A 718 -22.09 22.10 -20.65
CA ALA A 718 -23.24 22.32 -21.54
C ALA A 718 -22.72 22.70 -22.94
N SER A 719 -23.39 22.28 -24.01
CA SER A 719 -23.06 22.69 -25.38
C SER A 719 -24.22 23.44 -26.04
N ASP A 720 -23.93 24.55 -26.71
CA ASP A 720 -24.94 25.53 -27.19
C ASP A 720 -25.75 25.13 -28.45
N SER A 721 -25.75 23.86 -28.90
CA SER A 721 -26.45 23.51 -30.16
C SER A 721 -26.75 22.01 -30.33
N ALA A 722 -27.98 21.66 -30.72
CA ALA A 722 -28.37 20.29 -31.07
C ALA A 722 -27.61 19.79 -32.33
N LEU A 723 -26.86 18.70 -32.17
CA LEU A 723 -26.12 18.05 -33.25
C LEU A 723 -26.95 16.89 -33.83
N HIS A 724 -26.98 16.75 -35.16
CA HIS A 724 -27.65 15.64 -35.82
C HIS A 724 -26.65 14.66 -36.41
N GLY A 725 -26.83 13.38 -36.09
CA GLY A 725 -26.06 12.27 -36.62
C GLY A 725 -26.96 11.24 -37.31
N LYS A 726 -26.32 10.25 -37.94
CA LYS A 726 -26.96 9.11 -38.57
C LYS A 726 -26.37 7.82 -38.03
N ILE A 727 -27.21 6.82 -37.83
CA ILE A 727 -26.78 5.50 -37.37
C ILE A 727 -25.81 4.90 -38.39
N HIS A 728 -24.59 4.64 -37.95
CA HIS A 728 -23.51 4.11 -38.75
C HIS A 728 -23.48 2.58 -38.68
N GLN A 729 -23.62 2.03 -37.47
CA GLN A 729 -23.57 0.60 -37.20
C GLN A 729 -24.36 0.24 -35.93
N VAL A 730 -24.92 -0.96 -35.88
CA VAL A 730 -25.64 -1.52 -34.73
C VAL A 730 -25.02 -2.89 -34.41
N ILE A 731 -24.60 -3.11 -33.17
CA ILE A 731 -23.95 -4.33 -32.66
C ILE A 731 -24.58 -4.68 -31.31
N GLY A 732 -25.66 -5.48 -31.32
CA GLY A 732 -26.46 -5.69 -30.11
C GLY A 732 -26.91 -4.35 -29.52
N ALA A 733 -26.69 -4.15 -28.21
CA ALA A 733 -27.02 -2.90 -27.52
C ALA A 733 -26.06 -1.72 -27.81
N VAL A 734 -25.03 -1.91 -28.63
CA VAL A 734 -24.10 -0.84 -29.03
C VAL A 734 -24.51 -0.25 -30.37
N VAL A 735 -24.70 1.07 -30.41
CA VAL A 735 -25.07 1.79 -31.62
C VAL A 735 -24.01 2.85 -31.91
N ASP A 736 -23.32 2.73 -33.04
CA ASP A 736 -22.36 3.74 -33.49
C ASP A 736 -23.11 4.78 -34.34
N VAL A 737 -22.97 6.07 -34.01
CA VAL A 737 -23.64 7.19 -34.67
C VAL A 737 -22.59 8.11 -35.29
N LYS A 738 -22.73 8.40 -36.58
CA LYS A 738 -21.84 9.30 -37.32
C LYS A 738 -22.46 10.69 -37.45
N PHE A 739 -21.68 11.71 -37.12
CA PHE A 739 -22.04 13.11 -37.27
C PHE A 739 -21.36 13.70 -38.51
N ASP A 740 -22.06 14.62 -39.17
CA ASP A 740 -21.55 15.31 -40.37
C ASP A 740 -20.62 16.49 -40.01
N THR A 741 -20.37 16.72 -38.71
CA THR A 741 -19.56 17.82 -38.17
C THR A 741 -18.43 17.33 -37.27
N ASP A 742 -17.35 18.10 -37.19
CA ASP A 742 -16.21 17.81 -36.30
C ASP A 742 -16.53 18.03 -34.80
N LYS A 743 -17.62 18.76 -34.51
CA LYS A 743 -18.15 18.87 -33.15
C LYS A 743 -18.96 17.60 -32.83
N LEU A 744 -18.47 16.81 -31.87
CA LEU A 744 -19.12 15.59 -31.42
C LEU A 744 -19.84 15.79 -30.07
N PRO A 745 -20.96 15.08 -29.83
CA PRO A 745 -21.59 15.06 -28.52
C PRO A 745 -20.61 14.59 -27.43
N PRO A 746 -20.51 15.28 -26.28
CA PRO A 746 -19.71 14.84 -25.14
C PRO A 746 -20.03 13.41 -24.68
N ILE A 747 -19.08 12.77 -23.99
CA ILE A 747 -19.33 11.49 -23.28
C ILE A 747 -20.43 11.73 -22.23
N LEU A 748 -21.29 10.74 -22.02
CA LEU A 748 -22.49 10.76 -21.18
C LEU A 748 -23.68 11.55 -21.74
N ASN A 749 -23.56 12.29 -22.84
CA ASN A 749 -24.73 12.90 -23.47
C ASN A 749 -25.71 11.84 -23.97
N ALA A 750 -27.00 12.15 -23.87
CA ALA A 750 -28.07 11.35 -24.45
C ALA A 750 -28.34 11.77 -25.89
N LEU A 751 -28.47 10.79 -26.78
CA LEU A 751 -29.01 10.92 -28.12
C LEU A 751 -30.40 10.29 -28.19
N GLU A 752 -31.27 10.87 -29.00
CA GLU A 752 -32.61 10.35 -29.28
C GLU A 752 -32.71 9.87 -30.74
N THR A 753 -33.28 8.70 -30.94
CA THR A 753 -33.60 8.14 -32.26
C THR A 753 -34.98 7.50 -32.27
N ASP A 754 -35.59 7.38 -33.45
CA ASP A 754 -36.86 6.68 -33.64
C ASP A 754 -36.60 5.22 -34.02
N ASN A 755 -37.16 4.30 -33.23
CA ASN A 755 -37.15 2.87 -33.50
C ASN A 755 -38.59 2.37 -33.63
N GLY A 756 -39.10 2.26 -34.86
CA GLY A 756 -40.44 1.72 -35.11
C GLY A 756 -41.60 2.57 -34.58
N GLY A 757 -41.44 3.90 -34.50
CA GLY A 757 -42.44 4.81 -33.92
C GLY A 757 -42.33 4.98 -32.40
N GLN A 758 -41.35 4.34 -31.76
CA GLN A 758 -41.02 4.51 -30.35
C GLN A 758 -39.67 5.24 -30.19
N LYS A 759 -39.59 6.09 -29.17
CA LYS A 759 -38.38 6.84 -28.83
C LYS A 759 -37.36 5.91 -28.19
N LEU A 760 -36.16 5.82 -28.76
CA LEU A 760 -35.01 5.11 -28.19
C LEU A 760 -33.95 6.12 -27.74
N VAL A 761 -33.50 5.98 -26.50
CA VAL A 761 -32.40 6.79 -25.92
C VAL A 761 -31.09 6.02 -26.00
N LEU A 762 -30.05 6.70 -26.49
CA LEU A 762 -28.69 6.18 -26.60
C LEU A 762 -27.75 7.07 -25.76
N GLU A 763 -26.90 6.50 -24.91
CA GLU A 763 -25.91 7.28 -24.15
C GLU A 763 -24.54 7.19 -24.83
N VAL A 764 -23.87 8.33 -25.01
CA VAL A 764 -22.52 8.39 -25.61
C VAL A 764 -21.48 7.80 -24.64
N ALA A 765 -20.85 6.70 -25.05
CA ALA A 765 -19.87 5.97 -24.24
C ALA A 765 -18.42 6.20 -24.68
N GLN A 766 -18.17 6.45 -25.98
CA GLN A 766 -16.82 6.66 -26.50
C GLN A 766 -16.83 7.44 -27.83
N HIS A 767 -15.75 8.15 -28.15
CA HIS A 767 -15.48 8.69 -29.49
C HIS A 767 -14.56 7.74 -30.26
N LEU A 768 -14.95 7.32 -31.46
CA LEU A 768 -14.23 6.31 -32.27
C LEU A 768 -13.37 6.92 -33.39
N GLY A 769 -13.43 8.24 -33.59
CA GLY A 769 -12.80 8.93 -34.73
C GLY A 769 -13.71 8.99 -35.98
N GLN A 770 -13.28 9.72 -37.02
CA GLN A 770 -14.06 9.96 -38.26
C GLN A 770 -15.48 10.50 -38.02
N ASN A 771 -15.62 11.34 -37.00
CA ASN A 771 -16.87 11.91 -36.53
C ASN A 771 -17.92 10.85 -36.09
N VAL A 772 -17.47 9.68 -35.63
CA VAL A 772 -18.32 8.61 -35.09
C VAL A 772 -18.21 8.55 -33.57
N VAL A 773 -19.36 8.48 -32.90
CA VAL A 773 -19.45 8.19 -31.47
C VAL A 773 -20.08 6.81 -31.27
N ARG A 774 -19.56 6.06 -30.31
CA ARG A 774 -20.13 4.82 -29.83
C ARG A 774 -21.11 5.11 -28.71
N THR A 775 -22.32 4.59 -28.83
CA THR A 775 -23.37 4.76 -27.84
C THR A 775 -23.88 3.43 -27.32
N ILE A 776 -24.45 3.44 -26.12
CA ILE A 776 -25.13 2.29 -25.51
C ILE A 776 -26.63 2.59 -25.50
N ALA A 777 -27.43 1.67 -26.02
CA ALA A 777 -28.88 1.80 -26.02
C ALA A 777 -29.47 1.50 -24.64
N MET A 778 -30.45 2.32 -24.23
CA MET A 778 -31.22 2.14 -23.00
C MET A 778 -32.42 1.19 -23.17
N ASP A 779 -32.72 0.77 -24.40
CA ASP A 779 -33.79 -0.18 -24.72
C ASP A 779 -33.41 -1.00 -25.98
N GLY A 780 -34.24 -1.97 -26.36
CA GLY A 780 -34.03 -2.86 -27.50
C GLY A 780 -33.70 -2.12 -28.80
N THR A 781 -32.73 -2.65 -29.54
CA THR A 781 -32.27 -2.09 -30.83
C THR A 781 -32.86 -2.84 -32.03
N GLU A 782 -33.75 -3.81 -31.80
CA GLU A 782 -34.45 -4.54 -32.86
C GLU A 782 -35.22 -3.56 -33.75
N GLY A 783 -34.99 -3.63 -35.07
CA GLY A 783 -35.62 -2.72 -36.04
C GLY A 783 -34.80 -1.48 -36.40
N LEU A 784 -33.70 -1.21 -35.68
CA LEU A 784 -32.82 -0.06 -35.93
C LEU A 784 -31.94 -0.31 -37.17
N VAL A 785 -32.03 0.56 -38.18
CA VAL A 785 -31.25 0.41 -39.44
C VAL A 785 -30.28 1.56 -39.67
N ARG A 786 -29.21 1.25 -40.41
CA ARG A 786 -28.19 2.25 -40.80
C ARG A 786 -28.82 3.40 -41.58
N GLY A 787 -28.37 4.62 -41.29
CA GLY A 787 -28.87 5.86 -41.90
C GLY A 787 -30.03 6.53 -41.16
N HIS A 788 -30.65 5.86 -40.18
CA HIS A 788 -31.64 6.50 -39.30
C HIS A 788 -31.05 7.70 -38.56
N ARG A 789 -31.88 8.71 -38.30
CA ARG A 789 -31.45 9.95 -37.65
C ARG A 789 -31.31 9.73 -36.14
N ALA A 790 -30.21 10.20 -35.57
CA ALA A 790 -30.02 10.33 -34.13
C ALA A 790 -29.73 11.80 -33.80
N THR A 791 -30.33 12.33 -32.74
CA THR A 791 -30.20 13.75 -32.36
C THR A 791 -29.61 13.85 -30.96
N ASP A 792 -28.53 14.63 -30.82
CA ASP A 792 -27.97 14.97 -29.51
C ASP A 792 -28.91 15.91 -28.76
N THR A 793 -29.25 15.51 -27.53
CA THR A 793 -30.10 16.30 -26.63
C THR A 793 -29.32 17.44 -25.96
N GLY A 794 -28.00 17.46 -26.10
CA GLY A 794 -27.12 18.46 -25.49
C GLY A 794 -26.87 18.25 -23.99
N ASN A 795 -27.54 17.27 -23.39
CA ASN A 795 -27.48 16.97 -21.96
C ASN A 795 -27.27 15.46 -21.74
N PRO A 796 -26.83 15.03 -20.56
CA PRO A 796 -26.96 13.64 -20.14
C PRO A 796 -28.42 13.18 -20.09
N ILE A 797 -28.68 11.91 -19.78
CA ILE A 797 -30.05 11.44 -19.56
C ILE A 797 -30.67 12.26 -18.42
N MET A 798 -31.78 12.95 -18.72
CA MET A 798 -32.50 13.85 -17.81
C MET A 798 -33.82 13.21 -17.37
N VAL A 799 -34.00 12.99 -16.07
CA VAL A 799 -35.18 12.32 -15.49
C VAL A 799 -36.06 13.29 -14.71
N PRO A 800 -37.40 13.09 -14.69
CA PRO A 800 -38.30 13.91 -13.88
C PRO A 800 -38.03 13.69 -12.39
N VAL A 801 -38.00 14.77 -11.61
CA VAL A 801 -37.76 14.74 -10.16
C VAL A 801 -38.84 15.52 -9.40
N GLY A 802 -38.89 15.33 -8.09
CA GLY A 802 -39.81 16.00 -7.17
C GLY A 802 -41.12 15.27 -6.90
N PRO A 803 -42.05 15.87 -6.13
CA PRO A 803 -43.16 15.14 -5.49
C PRO A 803 -44.08 14.40 -6.46
N GLY A 804 -44.14 14.80 -7.72
CA GLY A 804 -44.92 14.11 -8.75
C GLY A 804 -44.40 12.71 -9.12
N THR A 805 -43.17 12.35 -8.72
CA THR A 805 -42.60 11.00 -8.86
C THR A 805 -43.08 10.03 -7.79
N LEU A 806 -43.63 10.53 -6.68
CA LEU A 806 -44.10 9.71 -5.57
C LEU A 806 -45.35 8.90 -5.99
N GLY A 807 -45.34 7.60 -5.66
CA GLY A 807 -46.37 6.63 -6.03
C GLY A 807 -46.36 6.24 -7.50
N ARG A 808 -45.34 6.66 -8.28
CA ARG A 808 -45.18 6.36 -9.70
C ARG A 808 -44.08 5.31 -9.93
N ILE A 809 -44.22 4.56 -11.00
CA ILE A 809 -43.18 3.64 -11.49
C ILE A 809 -42.60 4.20 -12.79
N MET A 810 -41.28 4.34 -12.85
CA MET A 810 -40.57 4.78 -14.06
C MET A 810 -39.41 3.86 -14.44
N ASN A 811 -39.05 3.91 -15.72
CA ASN A 811 -37.87 3.23 -16.26
C ASN A 811 -36.60 4.09 -16.08
N VAL A 812 -35.48 3.59 -16.60
CA VAL A 812 -34.16 4.26 -16.53
C VAL A 812 -34.12 5.66 -17.13
N THR A 813 -34.90 5.93 -18.18
CA THR A 813 -34.97 7.25 -18.85
C THR A 813 -35.97 8.20 -18.18
N GLY A 814 -36.66 7.74 -17.13
CA GLY A 814 -37.65 8.53 -16.39
C GLY A 814 -39.04 8.54 -17.04
N ASP A 815 -39.30 7.66 -18.01
CA ASP A 815 -40.60 7.48 -18.63
C ASP A 815 -41.49 6.58 -17.75
N PRO A 816 -42.78 6.92 -17.56
CA PRO A 816 -43.67 6.14 -16.71
C PRO A 816 -44.02 4.79 -17.34
N ILE A 817 -43.98 3.73 -16.52
CA ILE A 817 -44.31 2.35 -16.91
C ILE A 817 -45.49 1.78 -16.10
N ASP A 818 -46.24 2.64 -15.41
CA ASP A 818 -47.37 2.29 -14.54
C ASP A 818 -48.75 2.47 -15.18
N GLU A 819 -48.82 2.77 -16.49
CA GLU A 819 -50.06 3.03 -17.24
C GLU A 819 -50.91 4.21 -16.73
N ARG A 820 -50.39 5.06 -15.81
CA ARG A 820 -51.12 6.20 -15.21
C ARG A 820 -50.89 7.53 -15.94
N GLY A 821 -50.43 7.47 -17.19
CA GLY A 821 -50.11 8.63 -18.02
C GLY A 821 -48.81 9.37 -17.59
N PRO A 822 -48.52 10.55 -18.15
CA PRO A 822 -47.26 11.26 -17.88
C PRO A 822 -47.06 11.65 -16.41
N ILE A 823 -45.80 11.63 -15.94
CA ILE A 823 -45.42 12.13 -14.61
C ILE A 823 -45.45 13.66 -14.64
N LYS A 824 -46.26 14.27 -13.77
CA LYS A 824 -46.29 15.73 -13.60
C LYS A 824 -45.02 16.16 -12.86
N HIS A 825 -44.17 16.97 -13.49
CA HIS A 825 -42.92 17.43 -12.92
C HIS A 825 -42.66 18.89 -13.31
N THR A 826 -41.94 19.62 -12.46
CA THR A 826 -41.51 21.00 -12.70
C THR A 826 -40.02 21.09 -13.06
N LYS A 827 -39.23 20.08 -12.69
CA LYS A 827 -37.78 20.02 -12.91
C LYS A 827 -37.38 18.65 -13.45
N LYS A 828 -36.33 18.63 -14.26
CA LYS A 828 -35.59 17.41 -14.62
C LYS A 828 -34.14 17.59 -14.20
N LEU A 829 -33.50 16.51 -13.74
CA LEU A 829 -32.09 16.50 -13.35
C LEU A 829 -31.33 15.40 -14.10
N PRO A 830 -30.02 15.57 -14.32
CA PRO A 830 -29.20 14.56 -14.96
C PRO A 830 -28.97 13.36 -14.03
N ILE A 831 -28.93 12.15 -14.58
CA ILE A 831 -28.60 10.95 -13.80
C ILE A 831 -27.12 10.90 -13.38
N HIS A 832 -26.27 11.60 -14.13
CA HIS A 832 -24.85 11.77 -13.85
C HIS A 832 -24.64 13.12 -13.16
N ALA A 833 -24.17 13.08 -11.91
CA ALA A 833 -23.87 14.26 -11.11
C ALA A 833 -22.61 14.00 -10.28
N ASP A 834 -21.89 15.07 -9.95
CA ASP A 834 -20.77 15.01 -9.01
C ASP A 834 -21.28 14.84 -7.57
N ALA A 835 -20.48 14.22 -6.71
CA ALA A 835 -20.79 14.13 -5.29
C ALA A 835 -20.82 15.53 -4.63
N PRO A 836 -21.62 15.73 -3.56
CA PRO A 836 -21.62 16.99 -2.82
C PRO A 836 -20.22 17.38 -2.33
N PRO A 837 -19.79 18.65 -2.49
CA PRO A 837 -18.47 19.09 -2.03
C PRO A 837 -18.35 18.97 -0.51
N PHE A 838 -17.14 18.70 -0.01
CA PHE A 838 -16.90 18.48 1.42
C PHE A 838 -17.39 19.62 2.33
N THR A 839 -17.42 20.87 1.83
CA THR A 839 -17.95 22.03 2.57
C THR A 839 -19.45 21.95 2.87
N ASP A 840 -20.18 21.18 2.06
CA ASP A 840 -21.63 21.06 2.13
C ASP A 840 -22.05 19.78 2.86
N GLN A 841 -21.08 18.91 3.21
CA GLN A 841 -21.29 17.68 3.96
C GLN A 841 -21.32 17.95 5.47
N SER A 842 -22.26 17.34 6.17
CA SER A 842 -22.36 17.46 7.63
C SER A 842 -21.35 16.54 8.31
N THR A 843 -20.63 17.06 9.30
CA THR A 843 -19.69 16.28 10.13
C THR A 843 -20.35 15.67 11.37
N ALA A 844 -21.66 15.88 11.57
CA ALA A 844 -22.40 15.37 12.72
C ALA A 844 -22.79 13.90 12.49
N ALA A 845 -22.23 13.01 13.32
CA ALA A 845 -22.64 11.60 13.33
C ALA A 845 -23.97 11.46 14.10
N GLU A 846 -25.06 11.32 13.36
CA GLU A 846 -26.40 11.05 13.90
C GLU A 846 -26.82 9.63 13.52
N VAL A 847 -27.48 8.93 14.43
CA VAL A 847 -28.02 7.58 14.17
C VAL A 847 -29.43 7.72 13.59
N LEU A 848 -29.72 6.96 12.54
CA LEU A 848 -31.05 6.75 12.00
C LEU A 848 -31.78 5.70 12.85
N VAL A 849 -32.80 6.13 13.60
CA VAL A 849 -33.69 5.22 14.33
C VAL A 849 -34.60 4.51 13.33
N THR A 850 -34.51 3.18 13.27
CA THR A 850 -35.17 2.36 12.25
C THR A 850 -36.56 1.90 12.67
N GLY A 851 -36.83 1.84 13.99
CA GLY A 851 -38.05 1.23 14.54
C GLY A 851 -37.98 -0.29 14.55
N ILE A 852 -36.82 -0.88 14.22
CA ILE A 852 -36.57 -2.32 14.24
C ILE A 852 -35.67 -2.60 15.44
N LYS A 853 -36.25 -3.07 16.55
CA LYS A 853 -35.55 -3.31 17.85
C LYS A 853 -34.18 -3.94 17.72
N VAL A 854 -34.06 -5.01 16.92
CA VAL A 854 -32.79 -5.73 16.75
C VAL A 854 -31.73 -4.88 16.04
N VAL A 855 -32.12 -4.04 15.09
CA VAL A 855 -31.22 -3.12 14.39
C VAL A 855 -30.86 -1.96 15.31
N ASP A 856 -31.85 -1.31 15.91
CA ASP A 856 -31.65 -0.14 16.77
C ASP A 856 -30.83 -0.45 18.04
N LEU A 857 -30.87 -1.71 18.52
CA LEU A 857 -30.06 -2.17 19.64
C LEU A 857 -28.68 -2.71 19.23
N LEU A 858 -28.59 -3.56 18.20
CA LEU A 858 -27.38 -4.35 17.93
C LEU A 858 -26.55 -3.82 16.76
N ALA A 859 -27.17 -3.18 15.77
CA ALA A 859 -26.50 -2.67 14.57
C ALA A 859 -27.13 -1.34 14.10
N PRO A 860 -27.08 -0.27 14.92
CA PRO A 860 -27.76 0.99 14.60
C PRO A 860 -27.24 1.60 13.30
N TYR A 861 -28.11 2.17 12.47
CA TYR A 861 -27.71 2.75 11.19
C TYR A 861 -27.30 4.22 11.34
N ALA A 862 -26.27 4.67 10.63
CA ALA A 862 -25.93 6.09 10.59
C ALA A 862 -26.85 6.85 9.63
N ARG A 863 -27.30 8.05 10.01
CA ARG A 863 -28.00 8.96 9.11
C ARG A 863 -27.04 9.44 8.02
N GLY A 864 -27.44 9.23 6.76
CA GLY A 864 -26.60 9.42 5.59
C GLY A 864 -25.65 8.26 5.29
N GLY A 865 -25.75 7.17 6.05
CA GLY A 865 -24.88 6.01 5.90
C GLY A 865 -25.29 5.08 4.76
N LYS A 866 -24.39 4.15 4.45
CA LYS A 866 -24.50 3.13 3.41
C LYS A 866 -24.55 1.76 4.06
N ILE A 867 -25.70 1.10 3.98
CA ILE A 867 -25.96 -0.16 4.68
C ILE A 867 -26.00 -1.31 3.69
N GLY A 868 -25.21 -2.35 3.93
CA GLY A 868 -25.28 -3.61 3.17
C GLY A 868 -26.20 -4.62 3.83
N LEU A 869 -27.21 -5.08 3.09
CA LEU A 869 -28.12 -6.15 3.53
C LEU A 869 -27.74 -7.49 2.90
N PHE A 870 -27.27 -8.42 3.72
CA PHE A 870 -26.79 -9.75 3.31
C PHE A 870 -27.82 -10.83 3.65
N GLY A 871 -27.85 -11.90 2.85
CA GLY A 871 -28.69 -13.07 3.15
C GLY A 871 -29.03 -13.90 1.92
N GLY A 872 -29.30 -15.20 2.13
CA GLY A 872 -29.73 -16.09 1.05
C GLY A 872 -31.13 -15.76 0.51
N ALA A 873 -31.54 -16.37 -0.59
CA ALA A 873 -32.93 -16.27 -1.04
C ALA A 873 -33.89 -16.84 0.02
N GLY A 874 -34.99 -16.14 0.30
CA GLY A 874 -36.05 -16.59 1.21
C GLY A 874 -35.86 -16.25 2.70
N VAL A 875 -34.79 -15.56 3.09
CA VAL A 875 -34.54 -15.19 4.52
C VAL A 875 -35.27 -13.92 4.98
N GLY A 876 -36.15 -13.34 4.14
CA GLY A 876 -36.99 -12.19 4.51
C GLY A 876 -36.43 -10.79 4.16
N LYS A 877 -35.52 -10.65 3.19
CA LYS A 877 -34.95 -9.34 2.78
C LYS A 877 -36.00 -8.31 2.36
N THR A 878 -36.93 -8.69 1.49
CA THR A 878 -38.00 -7.81 1.01
C THR A 878 -38.91 -7.36 2.16
N VAL A 879 -39.23 -8.29 3.08
CA VAL A 879 -40.02 -8.00 4.28
C VAL A 879 -39.29 -7.01 5.19
N PHE A 880 -37.97 -7.18 5.37
CA PHE A 880 -37.14 -6.26 6.14
C PHE A 880 -37.11 -4.85 5.53
N ILE A 881 -36.96 -4.74 4.21
CA ILE A 881 -37.00 -3.46 3.49
C ILE A 881 -38.36 -2.78 3.63
N GLN A 882 -39.45 -3.54 3.48
CA GLN A 882 -40.81 -3.03 3.63
C GLN A 882 -41.08 -2.51 5.04
N GLU A 883 -40.66 -3.26 6.06
CA GLU A 883 -40.83 -2.84 7.45
C GLU A 883 -40.03 -1.56 7.74
N LEU A 884 -38.83 -1.44 7.18
CA LEU A 884 -38.00 -0.23 7.29
C LEU A 884 -38.66 0.98 6.61
N ILE A 885 -39.21 0.81 5.39
CA ILE A 885 -39.96 1.86 4.68
C ILE A 885 -41.18 2.28 5.49
N ASN A 886 -41.94 1.32 6.00
CA ASN A 886 -43.17 1.56 6.77
C ASN A 886 -42.88 2.31 8.08
N ASN A 887 -41.85 1.91 8.82
CA ASN A 887 -41.52 2.50 10.12
C ASN A 887 -40.93 3.89 9.97
N ILE A 888 -40.10 4.14 8.96
CA ILE A 888 -39.53 5.47 8.71
C ILE A 888 -40.59 6.42 8.13
N ALA A 889 -41.46 5.94 7.24
CA ALA A 889 -42.59 6.74 6.73
C ALA A 889 -43.57 7.16 7.84
N LYS A 890 -43.76 6.32 8.88
CA LYS A 890 -44.63 6.60 10.03
C LYS A 890 -43.96 7.48 11.10
N ALA A 891 -42.66 7.30 11.37
CA ALA A 891 -41.97 7.93 12.49
C ALA A 891 -41.30 9.28 12.15
N HIS A 892 -40.81 9.47 10.91
CA HIS A 892 -39.96 10.62 10.55
C HIS A 892 -40.48 11.49 9.40
N GLY A 893 -41.58 11.11 8.74
CA GLY A 893 -42.18 11.91 7.66
C GLY A 893 -41.37 12.01 6.36
N GLY A 894 -40.23 11.30 6.27
CA GLY A 894 -39.31 11.31 5.13
C GLY A 894 -39.80 10.55 3.89
N TYR A 895 -39.10 10.74 2.78
CA TYR A 895 -39.38 10.08 1.50
C TYR A 895 -38.49 8.86 1.28
N SER A 896 -38.95 7.92 0.46
CA SER A 896 -38.17 6.74 0.06
C SER A 896 -38.06 6.65 -1.46
N VAL A 897 -36.94 6.15 -1.96
CA VAL A 897 -36.74 5.82 -3.37
C VAL A 897 -36.32 4.37 -3.48
N PHE A 898 -37.06 3.58 -4.24
CA PHE A 898 -36.76 2.17 -4.48
C PHE A 898 -36.21 1.98 -5.89
N THR A 899 -35.05 1.35 -6.00
CA THR A 899 -34.40 1.02 -7.27
C THR A 899 -34.29 -0.50 -7.45
N GLY A 900 -35.09 -1.04 -8.37
CA GLY A 900 -35.04 -2.44 -8.75
C GLY A 900 -34.07 -2.64 -9.92
N VAL A 901 -32.86 -3.11 -9.65
CA VAL A 901 -31.79 -3.24 -10.66
C VAL A 901 -31.76 -4.68 -11.18
N GLY A 902 -32.32 -4.90 -12.37
CA GLY A 902 -32.42 -6.25 -12.93
C GLY A 902 -33.43 -7.10 -12.16
N GLU A 903 -34.56 -6.49 -11.80
CA GLU A 903 -35.66 -7.15 -11.09
C GLU A 903 -36.55 -7.94 -12.05
N ARG A 904 -37.23 -8.97 -11.52
CA ARG A 904 -38.25 -9.70 -12.30
C ARG A 904 -39.56 -8.93 -12.25
N THR A 905 -40.27 -8.87 -13.38
CA THR A 905 -41.58 -8.18 -13.48
C THR A 905 -42.58 -8.65 -12.42
N ARG A 906 -42.58 -9.95 -12.09
CA ARG A 906 -43.44 -10.51 -11.04
C ARG A 906 -43.12 -9.91 -9.66
N GLU A 907 -41.84 -9.91 -9.28
CA GLU A 907 -41.37 -9.45 -7.96
C GLU A 907 -41.61 -7.94 -7.77
N GLY A 908 -41.37 -7.14 -8.81
CA GLY A 908 -41.69 -5.71 -8.80
C GLY A 908 -43.20 -5.43 -8.72
N ASN A 909 -44.03 -6.24 -9.38
CA ASN A 909 -45.49 -6.08 -9.32
C ASN A 909 -46.06 -6.49 -7.95
N ASP A 910 -45.55 -7.59 -7.37
CA ASP A 910 -45.90 -8.04 -6.03
C ASP A 910 -45.57 -6.93 -5.01
N LEU A 911 -44.35 -6.36 -5.07
CA LEU A 911 -43.92 -5.25 -4.21
C LEU A 911 -44.81 -4.01 -4.36
N TYR A 912 -45.18 -3.64 -5.59
CA TYR A 912 -46.02 -2.47 -5.85
C TYR A 912 -47.43 -2.63 -5.25
N HIS A 913 -48.04 -3.82 -5.40
CA HIS A 913 -49.35 -4.10 -4.82
C HIS A 913 -49.29 -4.19 -3.28
N GLU A 914 -48.26 -4.81 -2.71
CA GLU A 914 -48.06 -4.85 -1.26
C GLU A 914 -47.87 -3.44 -0.66
N MET A 915 -47.16 -2.54 -1.36
CA MET A 915 -47.04 -1.13 -0.95
C MET A 915 -48.36 -0.36 -1.03
N GLN A 916 -49.30 -0.77 -1.88
CA GLN A 916 -50.67 -0.24 -1.91
C GLN A 916 -51.49 -0.76 -0.73
N GLU A 917 -51.39 -2.05 -0.42
CA GLU A 917 -52.10 -2.68 0.70
C GLU A 917 -51.67 -2.10 2.06
N THR A 918 -50.37 -1.83 2.21
CA THR A 918 -49.78 -1.19 3.42
C THR A 918 -49.97 0.33 3.47
N LYS A 919 -50.59 0.93 2.45
CA LYS A 919 -50.85 2.38 2.30
C LYS A 919 -49.61 3.27 2.21
N VAL A 920 -48.44 2.68 1.90
CA VAL A 920 -47.22 3.43 1.55
C VAL A 920 -47.40 4.12 0.20
N ILE A 921 -48.07 3.44 -0.74
CA ILE A 921 -48.54 4.00 -2.01
C ILE A 921 -50.06 4.20 -1.90
N GLN A 922 -50.50 5.44 -2.11
CA GLN A 922 -51.92 5.80 -2.14
C GLN A 922 -52.23 6.40 -3.50
N LEU A 923 -53.07 5.71 -4.28
CA LEU A 923 -53.39 6.12 -5.66
C LEU A 923 -54.13 7.46 -5.73
N ASP A 924 -54.99 7.73 -4.74
CA ASP A 924 -55.81 8.94 -4.60
C ASP A 924 -55.36 9.83 -3.40
N GLY A 925 -54.17 9.57 -2.85
CA GLY A 925 -53.63 10.22 -1.64
C GLY A 925 -52.14 10.55 -1.75
N GLU A 926 -51.53 10.98 -0.64
CA GLU A 926 -50.10 11.31 -0.59
C GLU A 926 -49.24 10.05 -0.45
N SER A 927 -48.62 9.63 -1.55
CA SER A 927 -47.63 8.55 -1.55
C SER A 927 -46.28 9.04 -1.02
N LYS A 928 -45.49 8.16 -0.40
CA LYS A 928 -44.18 8.51 0.20
C LYS A 928 -42.97 7.84 -0.46
N VAL A 929 -43.19 7.02 -1.49
CA VAL A 929 -42.14 6.28 -2.19
C VAL A 929 -42.16 6.55 -3.70
N ALA A 930 -41.00 6.73 -4.32
CA ALA A 930 -40.84 6.70 -5.79
C ALA A 930 -40.16 5.40 -6.22
N LEU A 931 -40.59 4.79 -7.34
CA LEU A 931 -40.06 3.52 -7.81
C LEU A 931 -39.41 3.65 -9.18
N VAL A 932 -38.16 3.18 -9.29
CA VAL A 932 -37.40 3.11 -10.55
C VAL A 932 -37.04 1.65 -10.80
N PHE A 933 -37.44 1.11 -11.94
CA PHE A 933 -37.15 -0.28 -12.30
C PHE A 933 -36.36 -0.38 -13.60
N GLY A 934 -35.40 -1.30 -13.60
CA GLY A 934 -34.88 -1.89 -14.82
C GLY A 934 -35.02 -3.40 -14.78
N GLN A 935 -35.57 -3.98 -15.84
CA GLN A 935 -35.93 -5.40 -15.88
C GLN A 935 -34.72 -6.28 -16.23
N MET A 936 -34.75 -7.57 -15.85
CA MET A 936 -33.69 -8.52 -16.22
C MET A 936 -33.48 -8.67 -17.74
N ASN A 937 -34.54 -8.53 -18.53
CA ASN A 937 -34.54 -8.65 -19.99
C ASN A 937 -34.17 -7.36 -20.73
N GLU A 938 -34.07 -6.23 -20.04
CA GLU A 938 -33.61 -4.97 -20.66
C GLU A 938 -32.11 -5.02 -20.96
N PRO A 939 -31.61 -4.21 -21.92
CA PRO A 939 -30.19 -4.16 -22.23
C PRO A 939 -29.32 -3.83 -21.01
N PRO A 940 -28.05 -4.29 -20.99
CA PRO A 940 -27.15 -4.03 -19.87
C PRO A 940 -26.90 -2.53 -19.63
N GLY A 941 -27.05 -1.68 -20.67
CA GLY A 941 -27.00 -0.22 -20.54
C GLY A 941 -28.05 0.35 -19.60
N ALA A 942 -29.32 -0.07 -19.75
CA ALA A 942 -30.40 0.31 -18.84
C ALA A 942 -30.10 -0.13 -17.41
N ARG A 943 -29.76 -1.42 -17.22
CA ARG A 943 -29.48 -1.97 -15.88
C ARG A 943 -28.31 -1.25 -15.18
N ALA A 944 -27.28 -0.83 -15.92
CA ALA A 944 -26.14 -0.09 -15.39
C ALA A 944 -26.42 1.40 -15.08
N ARG A 945 -27.65 1.90 -15.30
CA ARG A 945 -28.04 3.31 -15.06
C ARG A 945 -29.22 3.48 -14.11
N VAL A 946 -30.00 2.42 -13.86
CA VAL A 946 -31.20 2.45 -12.98
C VAL A 946 -30.89 2.98 -11.58
N ALA A 947 -29.80 2.53 -10.96
CA ALA A 947 -29.40 2.99 -9.63
C ALA A 947 -29.11 4.50 -9.61
N LEU A 948 -28.49 5.04 -10.68
CA LEU A 948 -28.21 6.47 -10.81
C LEU A 948 -29.49 7.29 -10.96
N THR A 949 -30.48 6.79 -11.71
CA THR A 949 -31.79 7.43 -11.86
C THR A 949 -32.49 7.57 -10.51
N GLY A 950 -32.52 6.50 -9.69
CA GLY A 950 -33.12 6.60 -8.36
C GLY A 950 -32.32 7.49 -7.40
N LEU A 951 -30.99 7.44 -7.47
CA LEU A 951 -30.14 8.34 -6.70
C LEU A 951 -30.40 9.82 -7.03
N THR A 952 -30.55 10.17 -8.30
CA THR A 952 -30.90 11.54 -8.73
C THR A 952 -32.26 12.01 -8.18
N ILE A 953 -33.24 11.11 -8.06
CA ILE A 953 -34.52 11.44 -7.42
C ILE A 953 -34.32 11.68 -5.91
N ALA A 954 -33.52 10.86 -5.25
CA ALA A 954 -33.21 11.02 -3.83
C ALA A 954 -32.45 12.32 -3.54
N GLU A 955 -31.49 12.68 -4.41
CA GLU A 955 -30.73 13.94 -4.33
C GLU A 955 -31.62 15.16 -4.45
N TYR A 956 -32.64 15.14 -5.32
CA TYR A 956 -33.59 16.25 -5.39
C TYR A 956 -34.28 16.47 -4.03
N PHE A 957 -34.80 15.39 -3.42
CA PHE A 957 -35.47 15.50 -2.12
C PHE A 957 -34.52 15.94 -1.00
N ARG A 958 -33.25 15.49 -1.03
CA ARG A 958 -32.21 15.95 -0.09
C ARG A 958 -31.87 17.42 -0.28
N ASP A 959 -31.54 17.84 -1.49
CA ASP A 959 -30.84 19.11 -1.76
C ASP A 959 -31.78 20.29 -2.01
N GLU A 960 -32.96 20.03 -2.59
CA GLU A 960 -33.96 21.05 -2.90
C GLU A 960 -35.05 21.12 -1.82
N GLU A 961 -35.48 19.98 -1.28
CA GLU A 961 -36.54 19.90 -0.27
C GLU A 961 -36.04 19.70 1.17
N GLY A 962 -34.73 19.52 1.36
CA GLY A 962 -34.11 19.37 2.69
C GLY A 962 -34.61 18.15 3.46
N GLN A 963 -34.96 17.08 2.75
CA GLN A 963 -35.54 15.88 3.34
C GLN A 963 -34.45 14.85 3.68
N ASP A 964 -34.72 14.04 4.69
CA ASP A 964 -34.02 12.78 4.93
C ASP A 964 -34.68 11.69 4.08
N VAL A 965 -33.89 11.08 3.19
CA VAL A 965 -34.36 10.16 2.16
C VAL A 965 -33.73 8.79 2.38
N LEU A 966 -34.56 7.75 2.30
CA LEU A 966 -34.08 6.37 2.19
C LEU A 966 -33.96 5.95 0.73
N LEU A 967 -32.78 5.48 0.34
CA LEU A 967 -32.53 4.93 -0.99
C LEU A 967 -32.34 3.41 -0.90
N PHE A 968 -33.19 2.65 -1.57
CA PHE A 968 -33.08 1.19 -1.64
C PHE A 968 -32.53 0.74 -3.00
N ILE A 969 -31.54 -0.14 -2.98
CA ILE A 969 -30.93 -0.73 -4.19
C ILE A 969 -30.99 -2.25 -4.09
N ASP A 970 -31.92 -2.86 -4.84
CA ASP A 970 -32.16 -4.32 -4.88
C ASP A 970 -31.94 -4.77 -6.33
N ASN A 971 -30.71 -5.05 -6.79
CA ASN A 971 -29.51 -5.42 -6.06
C ASN A 971 -28.25 -4.73 -6.62
N ILE A 972 -27.38 -4.21 -5.75
CA ILE A 972 -26.15 -3.51 -6.17
C ILE A 972 -25.16 -4.41 -6.93
N PHE A 973 -25.20 -5.73 -6.69
CA PHE A 973 -24.44 -6.70 -7.47
C PHE A 973 -24.87 -6.74 -8.95
N ARG A 974 -26.17 -6.56 -9.23
CA ARG A 974 -26.69 -6.52 -10.62
C ARG A 974 -26.26 -5.26 -11.36
N PHE A 975 -26.08 -4.15 -10.65
CA PHE A 975 -25.44 -2.96 -11.19
C PHE A 975 -24.00 -3.27 -11.64
N THR A 976 -23.22 -3.94 -10.78
CA THR A 976 -21.85 -4.38 -11.11
C THR A 976 -21.81 -5.34 -12.30
N GLN A 977 -22.70 -6.34 -12.33
CA GLN A 977 -22.78 -7.31 -13.43
C GLN A 977 -23.14 -6.62 -14.76
N ALA A 978 -24.10 -5.71 -14.75
CA ALA A 978 -24.46 -4.92 -15.92
C ALA A 978 -23.28 -4.07 -16.42
N GLY A 979 -22.49 -3.51 -15.50
CA GLY A 979 -21.24 -2.81 -15.83
C GLY A 979 -20.22 -3.69 -16.56
N SER A 980 -20.06 -4.95 -16.14
CA SER A 980 -19.21 -5.92 -16.82
C SER A 980 -19.71 -6.22 -18.25
N GLU A 981 -21.01 -6.45 -18.41
CA GLU A 981 -21.63 -6.68 -19.73
C GLU A 981 -21.47 -5.46 -20.67
N VAL A 982 -21.69 -4.25 -20.16
CA VAL A 982 -21.45 -3.00 -20.90
C VAL A 982 -19.98 -2.89 -21.31
N SER A 983 -19.05 -3.19 -20.39
CA SER A 983 -17.62 -3.12 -20.65
C SER A 983 -17.18 -4.09 -21.75
N ALA A 984 -17.71 -5.32 -21.73
CA ALA A 984 -17.48 -6.31 -22.78
C ALA A 984 -18.03 -5.85 -24.14
N LEU A 985 -19.23 -5.27 -24.16
CA LEU A 985 -19.84 -4.70 -25.37
C LEU A 985 -19.02 -3.55 -25.98
N LEU A 986 -18.36 -2.74 -25.13
CA LEU A 986 -17.47 -1.67 -25.58
C LEU A 986 -16.09 -2.19 -26.05
N GLY A 987 -15.83 -3.49 -25.95
CA GLY A 987 -14.55 -4.11 -26.32
C GLY A 987 -13.43 -3.82 -25.32
N ARG A 988 -13.76 -3.48 -24.07
CA ARG A 988 -12.77 -3.31 -23.00
C ARG A 988 -12.34 -4.68 -22.49
N ILE A 989 -11.06 -4.82 -22.19
CA ILE A 989 -10.51 -6.06 -21.62
C ILE A 989 -11.03 -6.17 -20.17
N PRO A 990 -11.59 -7.33 -19.77
CA PRO A 990 -12.06 -7.53 -18.40
C PRO A 990 -10.90 -7.53 -17.39
N SER A 991 -11.16 -7.09 -16.16
CA SER A 991 -10.23 -7.12 -15.04
C SER A 991 -10.35 -8.46 -14.27
N ALA A 992 -9.96 -8.50 -13.00
CA ALA A 992 -10.02 -9.70 -12.16
C ALA A 992 -11.43 -10.34 -12.17
N VAL A 993 -11.47 -11.67 -12.29
CA VAL A 993 -12.72 -12.48 -12.25
C VAL A 993 -13.75 -12.12 -13.34
N GLY A 994 -13.39 -11.30 -14.35
CA GLY A 994 -14.28 -10.99 -15.48
C GLY A 994 -15.09 -9.69 -15.35
N TYR A 995 -14.81 -8.85 -14.35
CA TYR A 995 -15.50 -7.56 -14.17
C TYR A 995 -14.93 -6.45 -15.06
N GLN A 996 -15.63 -5.31 -15.12
CA GLN A 996 -15.16 -4.12 -15.82
C GLN A 996 -13.95 -3.50 -15.12
N PRO A 997 -12.95 -2.96 -15.85
CA PRO A 997 -11.80 -2.29 -15.24
C PRO A 997 -12.19 -1.00 -14.50
N THR A 998 -13.36 -0.43 -14.79
CA THR A 998 -13.89 0.78 -14.14
C THR A 998 -14.68 0.49 -12.86
N LEU A 999 -14.77 -0.77 -12.40
CA LEU A 999 -15.67 -1.18 -11.30
C LEU A 999 -15.53 -0.29 -10.05
N ALA A 1000 -14.32 -0.05 -9.58
CA ALA A 1000 -14.07 0.77 -8.40
C ALA A 1000 -14.48 2.24 -8.60
N VAL A 1001 -14.32 2.78 -9.81
CA VAL A 1001 -14.69 4.16 -10.14
C VAL A 1001 -16.21 4.29 -10.29
N ASP A 1002 -16.84 3.38 -11.02
CA ASP A 1002 -18.29 3.41 -11.26
C ASP A 1002 -19.06 3.21 -9.94
N MET A 1003 -18.58 2.30 -9.08
CA MET A 1003 -19.12 2.12 -7.73
C MET A 1003 -18.86 3.36 -6.86
N GLY A 1004 -17.62 3.86 -6.81
CA GLY A 1004 -17.26 5.03 -6.00
C GLY A 1004 -18.07 6.28 -6.37
N LEU A 1005 -18.19 6.60 -7.66
CA LEU A 1005 -18.96 7.77 -8.12
C LEU A 1005 -20.44 7.71 -7.69
N MET A 1006 -21.04 6.53 -7.66
CA MET A 1006 -22.40 6.35 -7.16
C MET A 1006 -22.45 6.42 -5.62
N GLN A 1007 -21.53 5.73 -4.94
CA GLN A 1007 -21.54 5.65 -3.48
C GLN A 1007 -21.24 7.00 -2.82
N GLU A 1008 -20.31 7.79 -3.34
CA GLU A 1008 -19.92 9.09 -2.74
C GLU A 1008 -21.03 10.15 -2.79
N ARG A 1009 -22.00 10.00 -3.70
CA ARG A 1009 -23.20 10.85 -3.77
C ARG A 1009 -24.19 10.57 -2.63
N ILE A 1010 -24.12 9.39 -2.01
CA ILE A 1010 -24.92 8.99 -0.85
C ILE A 1010 -24.22 9.50 0.42
N THR A 1011 -24.72 10.60 0.97
CA THR A 1011 -24.15 11.25 2.15
C THR A 1011 -25.16 12.20 2.80
N THR A 1012 -24.83 12.69 4.00
CA THR A 1012 -25.54 13.78 4.69
C THR A 1012 -24.97 15.13 4.29
N THR A 1013 -25.82 16.04 3.83
CA THR A 1013 -25.46 17.45 3.60
C THR A 1013 -25.99 18.34 4.71
N ASN A 1014 -25.65 19.62 4.67
CA ASN A 1014 -26.17 20.63 5.60
C ASN A 1014 -27.70 20.88 5.46
N LYS A 1015 -28.38 20.25 4.49
CA LYS A 1015 -29.81 20.42 4.23
C LYS A 1015 -30.64 19.19 4.55
N GLY A 1016 -30.11 17.99 4.33
CA GLY A 1016 -30.80 16.71 4.52
C GLY A 1016 -29.83 15.55 4.30
N SER A 1017 -30.32 14.31 4.35
CA SER A 1017 -29.49 13.12 4.18
C SER A 1017 -30.05 12.13 3.16
N ILE A 1018 -29.15 11.36 2.54
CA ILE A 1018 -29.54 10.12 1.85
C ILE A 1018 -28.90 8.96 2.59
N THR A 1019 -29.73 8.13 3.22
CA THR A 1019 -29.29 6.88 3.82
C THR A 1019 -29.64 5.75 2.87
N SER A 1020 -28.66 4.91 2.50
CA SER A 1020 -28.90 3.83 1.52
C SER A 1020 -28.93 2.45 2.17
N VAL A 1021 -29.86 1.60 1.74
CA VAL A 1021 -29.92 0.17 2.08
C VAL A 1021 -29.81 -0.62 0.80
N GLN A 1022 -28.72 -1.36 0.67
CA GLN A 1022 -28.30 -2.00 -0.57
C GLN A 1022 -28.28 -3.51 -0.36
N ALA A 1023 -29.10 -4.25 -1.10
CA ALA A 1023 -29.04 -5.69 -1.07
C ALA A 1023 -27.77 -6.15 -1.79
N VAL A 1024 -26.91 -6.89 -1.08
CA VAL A 1024 -25.67 -7.42 -1.65
C VAL A 1024 -25.81 -8.92 -1.83
N TYR A 1025 -25.58 -9.39 -3.05
CA TYR A 1025 -25.41 -10.82 -3.34
C TYR A 1025 -23.92 -11.15 -3.37
N VAL A 1026 -23.51 -12.18 -2.63
CA VAL A 1026 -22.14 -12.68 -2.61
C VAL A 1026 -22.10 -13.96 -3.46
N PRO A 1027 -21.43 -13.96 -4.63
CA PRO A 1027 -21.30 -15.14 -5.47
C PRO A 1027 -20.51 -16.23 -4.73
N ALA A 1028 -21.05 -17.46 -4.69
CA ALA A 1028 -20.39 -18.63 -4.08
C ALA A 1028 -19.90 -18.42 -2.63
N ASP A 1029 -20.49 -17.47 -1.89
CA ASP A 1029 -20.06 -17.06 -0.55
C ASP A 1029 -18.59 -16.58 -0.49
N ASP A 1030 -18.02 -16.17 -1.62
CA ASP A 1030 -16.67 -15.62 -1.72
C ASP A 1030 -16.67 -14.09 -1.51
N LEU A 1031 -16.35 -13.67 -0.29
CA LEU A 1031 -16.22 -12.26 0.08
C LEU A 1031 -15.01 -11.56 -0.57
N THR A 1032 -14.10 -12.32 -1.19
CA THR A 1032 -12.94 -11.79 -1.91
C THR A 1032 -13.22 -11.50 -3.39
N ASP A 1033 -14.42 -11.85 -3.89
CA ASP A 1033 -14.85 -11.45 -5.23
C ASP A 1033 -14.81 -9.91 -5.35
N PRO A 1034 -14.27 -9.36 -6.46
CA PRO A 1034 -14.14 -7.91 -6.63
C PRO A 1034 -15.44 -7.12 -6.46
N ALA A 1035 -16.61 -7.68 -6.81
CA ALA A 1035 -17.89 -6.99 -6.72
C ALA A 1035 -18.36 -6.73 -5.26
N PRO A 1036 -18.44 -7.74 -4.38
CA PRO A 1036 -18.70 -7.51 -2.97
C PRO A 1036 -17.54 -6.75 -2.30
N ALA A 1037 -16.27 -7.06 -2.58
CA ALA A 1037 -15.12 -6.36 -2.00
C ALA A 1037 -15.13 -4.85 -2.25
N THR A 1038 -15.44 -4.42 -3.48
CA THR A 1038 -15.55 -3.00 -3.83
C THR A 1038 -16.77 -2.35 -3.16
N THR A 1039 -17.89 -3.07 -3.05
CA THR A 1039 -19.08 -2.56 -2.36
C THR A 1039 -18.79 -2.38 -0.87
N PHE A 1040 -18.13 -3.35 -0.23
CA PHE A 1040 -17.77 -3.34 1.19
C PHE A 1040 -16.92 -2.13 1.59
N ALA A 1041 -16.03 -1.68 0.70
CA ALA A 1041 -15.19 -0.52 0.96
C ALA A 1041 -15.98 0.78 1.22
N HIS A 1042 -17.27 0.83 0.84
CA HIS A 1042 -18.12 2.00 1.01
C HIS A 1042 -19.24 1.80 2.04
N LEU A 1043 -19.37 0.64 2.71
CA LEU A 1043 -20.46 0.41 3.66
C LEU A 1043 -20.11 0.91 5.07
N ASP A 1044 -21.03 1.66 5.67
CA ASP A 1044 -20.95 2.14 7.06
C ASP A 1044 -21.49 1.10 8.07
N ALA A 1045 -22.42 0.25 7.62
CA ALA A 1045 -22.97 -0.84 8.43
C ALA A 1045 -23.33 -2.04 7.56
N THR A 1046 -23.32 -3.24 8.15
CA THR A 1046 -23.71 -4.49 7.50
C THR A 1046 -24.74 -5.23 8.35
N THR A 1047 -25.85 -5.62 7.75
CA THR A 1047 -26.89 -6.42 8.40
C THR A 1047 -27.02 -7.75 7.69
N VAL A 1048 -26.73 -8.83 8.41
CA VAL A 1048 -26.74 -10.20 7.89
C VAL A 1048 -28.03 -10.89 8.30
N LEU A 1049 -28.80 -11.37 7.32
CA LEU A 1049 -29.99 -12.20 7.54
C LEU A 1049 -29.64 -13.68 7.39
N SER A 1050 -29.70 -14.43 8.50
CA SER A 1050 -29.28 -15.82 8.60
C SER A 1050 -30.42 -16.80 8.32
N ARG A 1051 -30.13 -17.81 7.50
CA ARG A 1051 -31.06 -18.91 7.21
C ARG A 1051 -31.39 -19.71 8.48
N GLY A 1052 -30.40 -19.99 9.32
CA GLY A 1052 -30.60 -20.75 10.55
C GLY A 1052 -31.58 -20.07 11.51
N ILE A 1053 -31.57 -18.74 11.58
CA ILE A 1053 -32.52 -17.96 12.38
C ILE A 1053 -33.93 -18.02 11.75
N SER A 1054 -34.04 -17.90 10.42
CA SER A 1054 -35.32 -17.99 9.71
C SER A 1054 -35.98 -19.38 9.83
N GLU A 1055 -35.18 -20.45 9.85
CA GLU A 1055 -35.65 -21.84 10.02
C GLU A 1055 -36.21 -22.11 11.43
N LEU A 1056 -35.79 -21.31 12.43
CA LEU A 1056 -36.34 -21.32 13.77
C LEU A 1056 -37.66 -20.53 13.88
N GLY A 1057 -38.14 -19.94 12.78
CA GLY A 1057 -39.36 -19.14 12.74
C GLY A 1057 -39.19 -17.73 13.30
N ILE A 1058 -37.95 -17.24 13.43
CA ILE A 1058 -37.61 -15.95 14.02
C ILE A 1058 -37.44 -14.89 12.92
N TYR A 1059 -38.21 -13.80 13.00
CA TYR A 1059 -38.17 -12.69 12.04
C TYR A 1059 -38.18 -11.31 12.73
N PRO A 1060 -37.41 -10.31 12.25
CA PRO A 1060 -36.45 -10.40 11.14
C PRO A 1060 -35.24 -11.26 11.52
N ALA A 1061 -34.76 -12.08 10.58
CA ALA A 1061 -33.75 -13.12 10.82
C ALA A 1061 -32.31 -12.56 10.93
N VAL A 1062 -32.13 -11.46 11.65
CA VAL A 1062 -30.85 -10.75 11.79
C VAL A 1062 -29.89 -11.54 12.66
N ASP A 1063 -28.70 -11.81 12.14
CA ASP A 1063 -27.60 -12.41 12.88
C ASP A 1063 -26.81 -11.31 13.62
N PRO A 1064 -26.82 -11.30 14.96
CA PRO A 1064 -26.19 -10.24 15.73
C PRO A 1064 -24.66 -10.35 15.79
N LEU A 1065 -24.07 -11.51 15.45
CA LEU A 1065 -22.62 -11.71 15.48
C LEU A 1065 -21.97 -11.36 14.13
N ASP A 1066 -22.69 -11.64 13.04
CA ASP A 1066 -22.21 -11.38 11.68
C ASP A 1066 -22.60 -9.97 11.17
N SER A 1067 -23.53 -9.29 11.84
CA SER A 1067 -23.87 -7.88 11.57
C SER A 1067 -22.91 -6.91 12.26
N LYS A 1068 -22.59 -5.78 11.61
CA LYS A 1068 -21.61 -4.77 12.09
C LYS A 1068 -22.16 -3.35 11.91
N SER A 1069 -21.80 -2.44 12.82
CA SER A 1069 -22.11 -0.99 12.77
C SER A 1069 -20.95 -0.17 13.40
N LEU A 1070 -20.93 1.15 13.21
CA LEU A 1070 -19.94 2.07 13.76
C LEU A 1070 -20.22 2.45 15.23
N LYS A 1071 -19.15 2.47 16.06
CA LYS A 1071 -19.06 2.92 17.46
C LYS A 1071 -20.23 2.47 18.39
N GLY A 1072 -20.22 1.20 18.75
CA GLY A 1072 -20.99 0.66 19.88
C GLY A 1072 -20.24 0.68 21.22
N VAL A 1073 -20.97 0.45 22.32
CA VAL A 1073 -20.40 0.13 23.64
C VAL A 1073 -19.98 -1.34 23.62
N LEU A 1074 -18.76 -1.67 24.05
CA LEU A 1074 -18.32 -3.06 24.14
C LEU A 1074 -19.14 -3.80 25.23
N VAL A 1075 -19.85 -4.85 24.84
CA VAL A 1075 -20.63 -5.71 25.74
C VAL A 1075 -20.08 -7.13 25.63
N ASP A 1076 -19.86 -7.78 26.77
CA ASP A 1076 -19.35 -9.15 26.80
C ASP A 1076 -20.26 -10.10 26.00
N LEU A 1077 -19.67 -11.01 25.24
CA LEU A 1077 -20.37 -11.93 24.33
C LEU A 1077 -21.54 -12.68 25.01
N LYS A 1078 -21.35 -13.07 26.28
CA LYS A 1078 -22.38 -13.74 27.08
C LYS A 1078 -23.61 -12.86 27.30
N ASP A 1079 -23.41 -11.57 27.51
CA ASP A 1079 -24.47 -10.58 27.75
C ASP A 1079 -25.14 -10.16 26.44
N THR A 1080 -24.41 -10.11 25.32
CA THR A 1080 -24.97 -9.94 23.98
C THR A 1080 -25.93 -11.07 23.61
N ILE A 1081 -25.49 -12.33 23.76
CA ILE A 1081 -26.32 -13.50 23.47
C ILE A 1081 -27.57 -13.53 24.38
N ARG A 1082 -27.41 -13.19 25.67
CA ARG A 1082 -28.53 -13.10 26.61
C ARG A 1082 -29.54 -12.02 26.18
N SER A 1083 -29.06 -10.83 25.88
CA SER A 1083 -29.89 -9.68 25.49
C SER A 1083 -30.67 -9.97 24.22
N PHE A 1084 -30.01 -10.56 23.21
CA PHE A 1084 -30.66 -10.99 21.98
C PHE A 1084 -31.76 -12.03 22.23
N LYS A 1085 -31.48 -13.08 23.02
CA LYS A 1085 -32.49 -14.09 23.35
C LYS A 1085 -33.69 -13.52 24.09
N ALA A 1086 -33.46 -12.61 25.04
CA ALA A 1086 -34.53 -12.02 25.83
C ALA A 1086 -35.44 -11.12 24.96
N ILE A 1087 -34.88 -10.36 24.01
CA ILE A 1087 -35.68 -9.61 23.03
C ILE A 1087 -36.47 -10.54 22.14
N MET A 1088 -35.85 -11.61 21.66
CA MET A 1088 -36.54 -12.58 20.82
C MET A 1088 -37.68 -13.32 21.52
N ASN A 1089 -37.61 -13.45 22.85
CA ASN A 1089 -38.66 -14.03 23.68
C ASN A 1089 -39.74 -13.02 24.11
N GLY A 1090 -39.68 -11.77 23.63
CA GLY A 1090 -40.64 -10.71 23.93
C GLY A 1090 -40.46 -10.06 25.31
N GLU A 1091 -39.33 -10.29 26.00
CA GLU A 1091 -39.15 -9.84 27.39
C GLU A 1091 -39.00 -8.30 27.51
N GLY A 1092 -38.85 -7.56 26.42
CA GLY A 1092 -38.74 -6.09 26.40
C GLY A 1092 -39.86 -5.36 25.65
N ASP A 1093 -40.95 -6.05 25.29
CA ASP A 1093 -42.04 -5.47 24.49
C ASP A 1093 -42.89 -4.42 25.22
N ASP A 1094 -42.77 -4.37 26.55
CA ASP A 1094 -43.40 -3.38 27.42
C ASP A 1094 -42.64 -2.04 27.49
N LEU A 1095 -41.42 -1.97 26.94
CA LEU A 1095 -40.59 -0.76 26.96
C LEU A 1095 -40.75 0.08 25.68
N PRO A 1096 -40.67 1.43 25.77
CA PRO A 1096 -40.63 2.29 24.59
C PRO A 1096 -39.42 2.00 23.69
N GLU A 1097 -39.58 2.08 22.37
CA GLU A 1097 -38.49 1.79 21.41
C GLU A 1097 -37.22 2.62 21.65
N GLY A 1098 -37.38 3.90 22.05
CA GLY A 1098 -36.26 4.77 22.41
C GLY A 1098 -35.43 4.31 23.63
N ALA A 1099 -35.93 3.34 24.40
CA ALA A 1099 -35.23 2.70 25.50
C ALA A 1099 -34.08 1.80 25.01
N PHE A 1100 -34.21 1.22 23.82
CA PHE A 1100 -33.21 0.32 23.22
C PHE A 1100 -32.12 1.09 22.46
N TYR A 1101 -32.27 2.40 22.32
CA TYR A 1101 -31.32 3.26 21.61
C TYR A 1101 -30.02 3.50 22.39
N MET A 1102 -28.86 3.14 21.81
CA MET A 1102 -27.51 3.42 22.34
C MET A 1102 -27.28 2.92 23.78
N VAL A 1103 -27.79 1.73 24.09
CA VAL A 1103 -27.61 1.05 25.38
C VAL A 1103 -26.89 -0.28 25.16
N GLY A 1104 -26.02 -0.66 26.09
CA GLY A 1104 -25.18 -1.85 25.93
C GLY A 1104 -25.97 -3.16 25.95
N ASP A 1105 -26.49 -3.54 27.12
CA ASP A 1105 -27.26 -4.78 27.28
C ASP A 1105 -28.76 -4.50 27.53
N ILE A 1106 -29.57 -5.55 27.53
CA ILE A 1106 -31.02 -5.42 27.76
C ILE A 1106 -31.38 -4.82 29.14
N ASN A 1107 -30.48 -4.92 30.12
CA ASN A 1107 -30.70 -4.31 31.44
C ASN A 1107 -30.54 -2.79 31.36
N ALA A 1108 -29.56 -2.30 30.60
CA ALA A 1108 -29.42 -0.88 30.30
C ALA A 1108 -30.62 -0.35 29.51
N ALA A 1109 -31.19 -1.14 28.60
CA ALA A 1109 -32.44 -0.81 27.91
C ALA A 1109 -33.62 -0.69 28.89
N ARG A 1110 -33.78 -1.64 29.82
CA ARG A 1110 -34.81 -1.56 30.88
C ARG A 1110 -34.66 -0.31 31.74
N ALA A 1111 -33.45 -0.04 32.24
CA ALA A 1111 -33.19 1.13 33.08
C ALA A 1111 -33.50 2.44 32.35
N LYS A 1112 -33.19 2.52 31.05
CA LYS A 1112 -33.51 3.68 30.22
C LYS A 1112 -35.02 3.78 29.96
N GLY A 1113 -35.69 2.65 29.70
CA GLY A 1113 -37.13 2.59 29.45
C GLY A 1113 -37.95 3.01 30.68
N GLU A 1114 -37.57 2.54 31.88
CA GLU A 1114 -38.17 2.97 33.15
C GLU A 1114 -38.05 4.49 33.34
N LYS A 1115 -36.89 5.07 32.97
CA LYS A 1115 -36.69 6.53 33.03
C LYS A 1115 -37.56 7.28 32.02
N ILE A 1116 -37.65 6.80 30.78
CA ILE A 1116 -38.50 7.40 29.74
C ILE A 1116 -39.98 7.36 30.14
N LEU A 1117 -40.46 6.21 30.65
CA LEU A 1117 -41.83 6.06 31.12
C LEU A 1117 -42.11 6.96 32.35
N ALA A 1118 -41.19 7.05 33.30
CA ALA A 1118 -41.31 7.93 34.45
C ALA A 1118 -41.30 9.43 34.10
N ASP A 1119 -40.58 9.83 33.04
CA ASP A 1119 -40.59 11.20 32.54
C ASP A 1119 -41.90 11.51 31.78
N LEU A 1120 -42.46 10.55 31.03
CA LEU A 1120 -43.79 10.66 30.39
C LEU A 1120 -44.96 10.68 31.40
N GLU A 1121 -44.80 10.08 32.57
CA GLU A 1121 -45.77 10.17 33.68
C GLU A 1121 -45.70 11.50 34.44
N LYS A 1122 -44.62 12.28 34.32
CA LYS A 1122 -44.49 13.62 34.92
C LYS A 1122 -45.03 14.75 34.03
N ASP A 1123 -45.08 14.52 32.72
CA ASP A 1123 -45.59 15.47 31.72
C ASP A 1123 -47.09 15.28 31.41
N ASN A 1124 -47.76 14.35 32.10
CA ASN A 1124 -49.22 14.22 32.22
C ASN A 1124 -49.69 14.64 33.62
#